data_AF-A0A6C0E1Z9-F1
#
_entry.id   AF-A0A6C0E1Z9-F1
#
_cell.length_a   1.000
_cell.length_b   1.000
_cell.length_c   1.000
_cell.angle_alpha   90.00
_cell.angle_beta   90.00
_cell.angle_gamma   90.00
#
_symmetry.space_group_name_H-M   'P 1'
#
loop_
_entity.id
_entity.type
_entity.pdbx_description
1 polymer ?
#
loop_
_entity_poly.entity_id
_entity_poly.type
_entity_poly.pdbx_seq_one_letter_code
_entity_poly.pdbx_strand_id
1 'polypeptide(L)'
;MSSKLKCLYNIHTMSRHINILCDYNYINYAVALIYSIKMNTSLNIIINFLCLDEATYDIISNLNFTIHCFKESDILHNTQLIYLKNTDRTYYIYTLSSYFTNYIMVNNNDCDSVMYIDADIYFHKDIQYLYDAFQDTDVGIFRHRFDNDDIMNGAGKFNVGVVYFKKSRKGKQVLDWWTDAVLYRKYAERGLNTMGDQKYLDEFPVLCNENEIFIDGDVGHGAPWNWNDYDLSNVHNYEIKYKGQTQLLIFTHFSKFICDFEKNTYNANWHGYYPLTNNGQIYDNKNLKKIHDEYFIALKNAVTIVNNIQKNKHKQIKIAVGMIVFESDYVLQQCIDQIYPFVDQILITEGPVKFWQDKGKTTSMDNTNFILDNYNDYDHKITLIHGQFEEKTEECNSYIPYIREDIEYLWQIDADEIYTVENILKIKQMLLDERPTSVGVRSCTFYGGFDSHLTGFEQKNDNFLRIFKFMKGAYWKTHRPPTIEYPVSIETKHISSDELFHKWNIQMHHYSYVFPTQVKYKMDYYANFLNRDGIIPNYYNDVYLKWITGTVQQKIAIEYQYNGVHEFTIERRGDCYTVMYDDFHPETIRRDFHVLKQRFKSEMLSIIHENSKNDVMVPLKQLKQNKAQLMKREFYPDHWNHLVYILKFVPMLYLKTFHHVLCRDGSTYQLLKNNNYDVNYKGYDYSADVVQTAKEEWSYDQFYTKDIYQLCDFGENDIIYADGLLDALLDSDNCLDFILKLNAEYVILNRIAVSSKHEITTYTDKFHTTICYIYEEHKLLDIIASNNYRIKTRERSCFLLEHIEISNRRMGKMVMSWKHPLIPLKQVVLHKDQLSNGYPTHWNNFLKSLLFIENVNSFEFYELGCGIGTTYKLLKDNHFELNYHGYDFSESMIVTAKKTWSYEKYYVKDIYAFTSFTKKCILYVDGTIDIQTNADQMLTFILQLNAHYVILNRVQIGDECSVTTHFAYDLFHAIEYVFDKKQFFNIIYDNKYKIMFSIDTLFLLEKQ
;
A
#
# COMPACT_ATOMS: atom_id res chain seq x y z
N MET A 1 -34.07 13.15 -5.88
CA MET A 1 -33.50 12.27 -4.83
C MET A 1 -32.28 12.93 -4.14
N SER A 2 -32.28 14.26 -3.97
CA SER A 2 -31.08 15.06 -3.62
C SER A 2 -31.10 15.72 -2.24
N SER A 3 -31.96 15.28 -1.31
CA SER A 3 -32.07 15.89 0.04
C SER A 3 -31.82 14.92 1.19
N LYS A 4 -31.53 13.64 0.92
CA LYS A 4 -31.26 12.61 1.97
C LYS A 4 -29.78 12.29 2.20
N LEU A 5 -28.85 12.88 1.44
CA LEU A 5 -27.40 12.66 1.58
C LEU A 5 -26.66 13.77 2.37
N LYS A 6 -27.33 14.86 2.76
CA LYS A 6 -26.73 15.96 3.55
C LYS A 6 -26.79 15.76 5.08
N CYS A 7 -27.30 14.63 5.57
CA CYS A 7 -27.50 14.38 7.01
C CYS A 7 -26.48 13.41 7.63
N LEU A 8 -25.35 13.13 6.95
CA LEU A 8 -24.28 12.24 7.46
C LEU A 8 -22.92 12.94 7.68
N TYR A 9 -22.80 14.25 7.46
CA TYR A 9 -21.57 15.02 7.67
C TYR A 9 -21.69 16.04 8.81
N ASN A 10 -22.14 15.59 9.97
CA ASN A 10 -21.91 16.27 11.24
C ASN A 10 -21.49 15.23 12.29
N ILE A 11 -20.51 14.39 11.93
CA ILE A 11 -19.65 13.79 12.95
C ILE A 11 -18.75 14.94 13.39
N HIS A 12 -18.81 15.33 14.66
CA HIS A 12 -17.70 16.06 15.28
C HIS A 12 -16.43 15.24 14.98
N THR A 13 -15.65 15.64 13.97
CA THR A 13 -14.44 14.94 13.57
C THR A 13 -13.45 15.09 14.70
N MET A 14 -13.33 14.04 15.52
CA MET A 14 -12.31 14.01 16.56
C MET A 14 -10.94 14.17 15.89
N SER A 15 -10.10 15.00 16.49
CA SER A 15 -8.86 15.50 15.92
C SER A 15 -7.66 14.65 16.36
N ARG A 16 -6.68 14.49 15.47
CA ARG A 16 -5.45 13.75 15.75
C ARG A 16 -4.37 14.74 16.17
N HIS A 17 -3.73 14.49 17.31
CA HIS A 17 -2.72 15.39 17.87
C HIS A 17 -1.33 14.77 17.77
N ILE A 18 -0.36 15.55 17.28
CA ILE A 18 1.07 15.24 17.37
C ILE A 18 1.71 16.20 18.37
N ASN A 19 2.55 15.67 19.24
CA ASN A 19 3.25 16.42 20.27
C ASN A 19 4.75 16.35 20.01
N ILE A 20 5.36 17.52 19.82
CA ILE A 20 6.80 17.68 19.59
C ILE A 20 7.31 18.64 20.66
N LEU A 21 8.54 18.44 21.12
CA LEU A 21 9.21 19.36 22.05
C LEU A 21 10.69 19.48 21.70
N CYS A 22 11.24 20.69 21.78
CA CYS A 22 12.67 20.89 21.65
C CYS A 22 13.11 22.26 22.21
N ASP A 23 14.42 22.39 22.41
CA ASP A 23 15.09 23.69 22.60
C ASP A 23 15.66 24.20 21.27
N TYR A 24 16.32 25.35 21.30
CA TYR A 24 16.91 25.97 20.11
C TYR A 24 17.99 25.10 19.45
N ASN A 25 18.67 24.22 20.21
CA ASN A 25 19.71 23.36 19.63
C ASN A 25 19.12 22.31 18.68
N TYR A 26 17.87 21.93 18.90
CA TYR A 26 17.17 20.92 18.11
C TYR A 26 16.19 21.52 17.07
N ILE A 27 16.12 22.85 16.95
CA ILE A 27 15.10 23.53 16.15
C ILE A 27 15.13 23.15 14.66
N ASN A 28 16.31 22.97 14.09
CA ASN A 28 16.44 22.62 12.66
C ASN A 28 15.87 21.23 12.38
N TYR A 29 16.07 20.28 13.30
CA TYR A 29 15.50 18.94 13.19
C TYR A 29 13.98 18.98 13.33
N ALA A 30 13.47 19.72 14.33
CA ALA A 30 12.04 19.88 14.54
C ALA A 30 11.32 20.53 13.35
N VAL A 31 11.93 21.56 12.74
CA VAL A 31 11.40 22.17 11.51
C VAL A 31 11.42 21.16 10.36
N ALA A 32 12.50 20.39 10.17
CA ALA A 32 12.52 19.33 9.16
C ALA A 32 11.43 18.28 9.37
N LEU A 33 11.18 17.86 10.62
CA LEU A 33 10.08 16.96 10.98
C LEU A 33 8.72 17.56 10.60
N ILE A 34 8.43 18.79 11.02
CA ILE A 34 7.16 19.48 10.73
C ILE A 34 6.90 19.54 9.22
N TYR A 35 7.90 19.94 8.44
CA TYR A 35 7.77 20.00 6.98
C TYR A 35 7.63 18.60 6.37
N SER A 36 8.35 17.59 6.85
CA SER A 36 8.19 16.21 6.38
C SER A 36 6.79 15.66 6.63
N ILE A 37 6.12 16.06 7.72
CA ILE A 37 4.72 15.69 7.97
C ILE A 37 3.80 16.48 7.03
N LYS A 38 3.91 17.82 7.05
CA LYS A 38 3.00 18.71 6.31
C LYS A 38 3.09 18.57 4.78
N MET A 39 4.23 18.15 4.25
CA MET A 39 4.40 17.89 2.80
C MET A 39 3.94 16.50 2.38
N ASN A 40 3.76 15.57 3.31
CA ASN A 40 3.42 14.18 2.98
C ASN A 40 1.99 13.79 3.39
N THR A 41 1.35 14.53 4.30
CA THR A 41 0.07 14.11 4.87
C THR A 41 -1.12 14.88 4.35
N SER A 42 -2.15 14.12 4.01
CA SER A 42 -3.50 14.63 3.76
C SER A 42 -4.39 14.53 4.99
N LEU A 43 -3.85 14.30 6.20
CA LEU A 43 -4.63 14.17 7.43
C LEU A 43 -4.79 15.46 8.21
N ASN A 44 -5.96 15.61 8.86
CA ASN A 44 -6.21 16.69 9.79
C ASN A 44 -5.46 16.43 11.10
N ILE A 45 -4.26 16.98 11.19
CA ILE A 45 -3.35 16.79 12.30
C ILE A 45 -3.05 18.13 12.97
N ILE A 46 -3.34 18.19 14.26
CA ILE A 46 -3.00 19.32 15.13
C ILE A 46 -1.60 19.06 15.70
N ILE A 47 -0.63 19.88 15.31
CA ILE A 47 0.72 19.85 15.88
C ILE A 47 0.73 20.74 17.12
N ASN A 48 1.01 20.14 18.28
CA ASN A 48 1.25 20.81 19.55
C ASN A 48 2.75 20.81 19.80
N PHE A 49 3.32 22.00 20.00
CA PHE A 49 4.75 22.18 20.11
C PHE A 49 5.13 22.80 21.44
N LEU A 50 5.85 22.07 22.29
CA LEU A 50 6.37 22.60 23.54
C LEU A 50 7.76 23.21 23.32
N CYS A 51 7.84 24.53 23.39
CA CYS A 51 9.05 25.31 23.22
C CYS A 51 9.80 25.42 24.55
N LEU A 52 11.04 24.92 24.59
CA LEU A 52 11.87 24.93 25.80
C LEU A 52 12.66 26.24 26.01
N ASP A 53 12.54 27.19 25.08
CA ASP A 53 13.06 28.55 25.19
C ASP A 53 12.28 29.52 24.29
N GLU A 54 12.49 30.82 24.51
CA GLU A 54 11.80 31.88 23.76
C GLU A 54 12.22 31.93 22.29
N ALA A 55 13.48 31.60 21.97
CA ALA A 55 13.95 31.60 20.59
C ALA A 55 13.22 30.56 19.75
N THR A 56 12.99 29.38 20.32
CA THR A 56 12.21 28.29 19.74
C THR A 56 10.75 28.72 19.55
N TYR A 57 10.14 29.33 20.57
CA TYR A 57 8.77 29.84 20.47
C TYR A 57 8.60 30.83 19.33
N ASP A 58 9.50 31.81 19.25
CA ASP A 58 9.49 32.83 18.21
C ASP A 58 9.62 32.23 16.80
N ILE A 59 10.38 31.15 16.63
CA ILE A 59 10.57 30.51 15.33
C ILE A 59 9.33 29.71 14.95
N ILE A 60 8.87 28.82 15.83
CA ILE A 60 7.76 27.90 15.54
C ILE A 60 6.45 28.68 15.33
N SER A 61 6.20 29.73 16.12
CA SER A 61 5.00 30.56 15.98
C SER A 61 4.94 31.38 14.69
N ASN A 62 6.08 31.52 13.99
CA ASN A 62 6.20 32.27 12.73
C ASN A 62 6.39 31.35 11.51
N LEU A 63 6.22 30.04 11.67
CA LEU A 63 6.10 29.14 10.54
C LEU A 63 4.80 29.41 9.77
N ASN A 64 4.79 29.07 8.48
CA ASN A 64 3.64 29.25 7.58
C ASN A 64 2.51 28.22 7.79
N PHE A 65 2.43 27.62 8.98
CA PHE A 65 1.48 26.58 9.35
C PHE A 65 0.78 26.96 10.65
N THR A 66 -0.46 26.49 10.81
CA THR A 66 -1.15 26.54 12.09
C THR A 66 -0.55 25.50 13.04
N ILE A 67 0.23 25.97 14.03
CA ILE A 67 0.86 25.14 15.08
C ILE A 67 0.48 25.68 16.46
N HIS A 68 0.05 24.80 17.36
CA HIS A 68 -0.28 25.17 18.74
C HIS A 68 1.01 25.21 19.58
N CYS A 69 1.55 26.40 19.78
CA CYS A 69 2.79 26.61 20.52
C CYS A 69 2.53 26.77 22.01
N PHE A 70 3.23 26.00 22.82
CA PHE A 70 3.24 26.06 24.28
C PHE A 70 4.62 26.49 24.76
N LYS A 71 4.68 27.36 25.77
CA LYS A 71 5.90 27.66 26.52
C LYS A 71 6.06 26.68 27.67
N GLU A 72 7.27 26.49 28.18
CA GLU A 72 7.48 25.69 29.40
C GLU A 72 6.58 26.12 30.56
N SER A 73 6.33 27.43 30.71
CA SER A 73 5.47 27.98 31.77
C SER A 73 4.03 27.48 31.73
N ASP A 74 3.55 27.07 30.56
CA ASP A 74 2.14 26.73 30.33
C ASP A 74 1.76 25.37 30.91
N ILE A 75 2.77 24.53 31.20
CA ILE A 75 2.57 23.17 31.73
C ILE A 75 3.25 22.95 33.10
N LEU A 76 4.03 23.93 33.57
CA LEU A 76 4.87 23.82 34.76
C LEU A 76 4.09 24.11 36.06
N HIS A 77 3.08 23.28 36.33
CA HIS A 77 2.23 23.41 37.53
C HIS A 77 2.50 22.33 38.59
N ASN A 78 3.13 21.23 38.21
CA ASN A 78 3.43 20.11 39.10
C ASN A 78 4.75 20.35 39.87
N THR A 79 4.72 20.19 41.19
CA THR A 79 5.86 20.44 42.08
C THR A 79 7.05 19.51 41.81
N GLN A 80 6.81 18.25 41.45
CA GLN A 80 7.86 17.29 41.09
C GLN A 80 8.51 17.66 39.75
N LEU A 81 7.70 18.12 38.78
CA LEU A 81 8.22 18.56 37.49
C LEU A 81 9.10 19.81 37.65
N ILE A 82 8.69 20.76 38.51
CA ILE A 82 9.50 21.93 38.90
C ILE A 82 10.80 21.50 39.59
N TYR A 83 10.74 20.52 40.49
CA TYR A 83 11.91 19.99 41.16
C TYR A 83 12.91 19.40 40.16
N LEU A 84 12.46 18.54 39.23
CA LEU A 84 13.32 17.96 38.19
C LEU A 84 13.96 19.06 37.33
N LYS A 85 13.18 20.05 36.89
CA LYS A 85 13.70 21.19 36.10
C LYS A 85 14.90 21.87 36.76
N ASN A 86 14.86 22.02 38.08
CA ASN A 86 15.89 22.72 38.85
C ASN A 86 17.06 21.83 39.29
N THR A 87 16.91 20.50 39.24
CA THR A 87 17.90 19.55 39.80
C THR A 87 18.56 18.63 38.78
N ASP A 88 17.86 18.27 37.71
CA ASP A 88 18.34 17.40 36.64
C ASP A 88 17.67 17.79 35.32
N ARG A 89 18.27 18.76 34.61
CA ARG A 89 17.71 19.31 33.37
C ARG A 89 17.55 18.24 32.28
N THR A 90 18.48 17.30 32.19
CA THR A 90 18.43 16.23 31.18
C THR A 90 17.23 15.32 31.43
N TYR A 91 17.06 14.83 32.66
CA TYR A 91 15.92 13.98 32.99
C TYR A 91 14.60 14.74 32.99
N TYR A 92 14.61 16.03 33.34
CA TYR A 92 13.45 16.91 33.16
C TYR A 92 12.97 16.88 31.70
N ILE A 93 13.87 17.06 30.73
CA ILE A 93 13.51 17.02 29.30
C ILE A 93 12.92 15.65 28.92
N TYR A 94 13.54 14.54 29.34
CA TYR A 94 12.96 13.20 29.13
C TYR A 94 11.57 13.05 29.74
N THR A 95 11.31 13.67 30.90
CA THR A 95 9.99 13.61 31.54
C THR A 95 8.92 14.31 30.70
N LEU A 96 9.29 15.34 29.92
CA LEU A 96 8.34 16.12 29.15
C LEU A 96 7.67 15.34 28.02
N SER A 97 8.29 14.28 27.46
CA SER A 97 7.71 13.49 26.37
C SER A 97 6.34 12.90 26.76
N SER A 98 6.31 12.19 27.89
CA SER A 98 5.11 11.63 28.50
C SER A 98 4.20 12.72 29.08
N TYR A 99 4.75 13.67 29.84
CA TYR A 99 3.98 14.65 30.59
C TYR A 99 3.24 15.65 29.69
N PHE A 100 3.90 16.18 28.66
CA PHE A 100 3.26 17.07 27.67
C PHE A 100 2.21 16.31 26.87
N THR A 101 2.50 15.06 26.48
CA THR A 101 1.54 14.22 25.75
C THR A 101 0.28 13.94 26.56
N ASN A 102 0.42 13.66 27.86
CA ASN A 102 -0.69 13.52 28.79
C ASN A 102 -1.46 14.83 28.96
N TYR A 103 -0.74 15.95 29.14
CA TYR A 103 -1.35 17.28 29.24
C TYR A 103 -2.24 17.60 28.05
N ILE A 104 -1.79 17.31 26.82
CA ILE A 104 -2.60 17.50 25.60
C ILE A 104 -3.81 16.57 25.60
N MET A 105 -3.66 15.28 25.91
CA MET A 105 -4.78 14.33 25.93
C MET A 105 -5.87 14.73 26.94
N VAL A 106 -5.48 15.23 28.12
CA VAL A 106 -6.40 15.57 29.21
C VAL A 106 -7.13 16.90 28.95
N ASN A 107 -6.46 17.90 28.36
CA ASN A 107 -7.01 19.25 28.21
C ASN A 107 -7.74 19.48 26.87
N ASN A 108 -7.72 18.52 25.94
CA ASN A 108 -8.41 18.65 24.64
C ASN A 108 -9.56 17.64 24.54
N ASN A 109 -10.81 18.12 24.67
CA ASN A 109 -11.99 17.26 24.63
C ASN A 109 -12.22 16.61 23.26
N ASP A 110 -11.92 17.33 22.18
CA ASP A 110 -12.13 16.87 20.80
C ASP A 110 -10.95 16.07 20.22
N CYS A 111 -10.00 15.65 21.06
CA CYS A 111 -8.88 14.79 20.68
C CYS A 111 -9.33 13.33 20.52
N ASP A 112 -9.03 12.70 19.39
CA ASP A 112 -9.20 11.25 19.14
C ASP A 112 -7.99 10.45 19.65
N SER A 113 -6.80 10.98 19.38
CA SER A 113 -5.53 10.33 19.68
C SER A 113 -4.41 11.36 19.79
N VAL A 114 -3.38 10.99 20.56
CA VAL A 114 -2.13 11.76 20.70
C VAL A 114 -0.94 10.89 20.29
N MET A 115 0.05 11.49 19.65
CA MET A 115 1.31 10.84 19.30
C MET A 115 2.47 11.73 19.74
N TYR A 116 3.41 11.19 20.51
CA TYR A 116 4.69 11.83 20.78
C TYR A 116 5.67 11.47 19.66
N ILE A 117 6.40 12.47 19.16
CA ILE A 117 7.44 12.29 18.14
C ILE A 117 8.70 13.07 18.52
N ASP A 118 9.85 12.40 18.56
CA ASP A 118 11.16 13.05 18.77
C ASP A 118 11.50 14.01 17.62
N ALA A 119 12.13 15.14 17.95
CA ALA A 119 12.43 16.20 16.99
C ALA A 119 13.39 15.78 15.84
N ASP A 120 14.17 14.71 16.01
CA ASP A 120 15.10 14.15 15.02
C ASP A 120 14.54 12.95 14.24
N ILE A 121 13.21 12.78 14.27
CA ILE A 121 12.46 11.92 13.34
C ILE A 121 12.22 12.66 12.02
N TYR A 122 12.23 11.92 10.92
CA TYR A 122 11.85 12.42 9.60
C TYR A 122 10.94 11.41 8.89
N PHE A 123 9.83 11.90 8.33
CA PHE A 123 8.89 11.09 7.56
C PHE A 123 9.23 11.08 6.08
N HIS A 124 9.37 9.87 5.52
CA HIS A 124 9.58 9.62 4.10
C HIS A 124 8.28 9.40 3.34
N LYS A 125 7.24 8.96 4.07
CA LYS A 125 5.89 8.68 3.57
C LYS A 125 4.83 9.29 4.47
N ASP A 126 3.58 9.31 3.99
CA ASP A 126 2.44 9.85 4.73
C ASP A 126 2.32 9.16 6.11
N ILE A 127 2.17 9.97 7.16
CA ILE A 127 1.93 9.46 8.52
C ILE A 127 0.59 8.70 8.64
N GLN A 128 -0.31 8.84 7.66
CA GLN A 128 -1.52 8.01 7.53
C GLN A 128 -1.21 6.51 7.64
N TYR A 129 -0.10 6.02 7.07
CA TYR A 129 0.30 4.61 7.18
C TYR A 129 0.47 4.17 8.64
N LEU A 130 0.90 5.06 9.54
CA LEU A 130 0.96 4.77 10.97
C LEU A 130 -0.42 4.70 11.60
N TYR A 131 -1.28 5.68 11.31
CA TYR A 131 -2.65 5.69 11.85
C TYR A 131 -3.48 4.49 11.38
N ASP A 132 -3.30 4.05 10.13
CA ASP A 132 -3.94 2.84 9.61
C ASP A 132 -3.46 1.59 10.35
N ALA A 133 -2.15 1.49 10.58
CA ALA A 133 -1.58 0.39 11.35
C ALA A 133 -2.09 0.36 12.80
N PHE A 134 -2.37 1.52 13.40
CA PHE A 134 -2.85 1.63 14.78
C PHE A 134 -4.37 1.55 14.94
N GLN A 135 -5.15 1.54 13.85
CA GLN A 135 -6.61 1.80 13.87
C GLN A 135 -7.39 0.97 14.91
N ASP A 136 -6.99 -0.30 15.07
CA ASP A 136 -7.64 -1.31 15.92
C ASP A 136 -6.97 -1.47 17.29
N THR A 137 -6.01 -0.60 17.65
CA THR A 137 -5.23 -0.68 18.88
C THR A 137 -5.33 0.61 19.71
N ASP A 138 -4.97 0.53 20.98
CA ASP A 138 -5.02 1.65 21.92
C ASP A 138 -3.67 2.34 22.13
N VAL A 139 -2.57 1.61 21.92
CA VAL A 139 -1.19 2.05 22.13
C VAL A 139 -0.33 1.58 20.95
N GLY A 140 0.56 2.42 20.44
CA GLY A 140 1.50 2.05 19.37
C GLY A 140 2.94 2.38 19.73
N ILE A 141 3.84 1.40 19.60
CA ILE A 141 5.28 1.55 19.87
C ILE A 141 6.14 0.81 18.83
N PHE A 142 7.43 1.18 18.74
CA PHE A 142 8.37 0.59 17.80
C PHE A 142 9.55 -0.08 18.50
N ARG A 143 9.93 -1.28 18.06
CA ARG A 143 11.09 -2.00 18.60
C ARG A 143 12.37 -1.32 18.14
N HIS A 144 13.43 -1.39 18.96
CA HIS A 144 14.77 -1.10 18.47
C HIS A 144 15.25 -2.12 17.43
N ARG A 145 14.67 -3.34 17.44
CA ARG A 145 15.08 -4.49 16.61
C ARG A 145 16.52 -4.96 16.88
N PHE A 146 17.01 -4.83 18.11
CA PHE A 146 18.29 -5.42 18.51
C PHE A 146 18.17 -6.96 18.59
N ASP A 147 19.12 -7.68 18.00
CA ASP A 147 19.26 -9.13 18.18
C ASP A 147 20.16 -9.50 19.39
N ASN A 148 20.74 -8.51 20.09
CA ASN A 148 21.66 -8.71 21.22
C ASN A 148 21.04 -8.30 22.56
N ASP A 149 20.88 -9.27 23.47
CA ASP A 149 20.28 -9.10 24.79
C ASP A 149 21.02 -8.10 25.70
N ASP A 150 22.36 -7.99 25.63
CA ASP A 150 23.12 -7.05 26.46
C ASP A 150 22.83 -5.59 26.09
N ILE A 151 22.68 -5.33 24.79
CA ILE A 151 22.31 -4.00 24.26
C ILE A 151 20.85 -3.70 24.62
N MET A 152 19.95 -4.67 24.48
CA MET A 152 18.55 -4.55 24.89
C MET A 152 18.40 -4.24 26.39
N ASN A 153 19.19 -4.89 27.23
CA ASN A 153 19.15 -4.68 28.68
C ASN A 153 19.56 -3.26 29.08
N GLY A 154 20.50 -2.64 28.35
CA GLY A 154 20.96 -1.27 28.59
C GLY A 154 20.04 -0.20 28.02
N ALA A 155 19.63 -0.33 26.75
CA ALA A 155 18.91 0.71 26.01
C ALA A 155 17.38 0.59 26.06
N GLY A 156 16.85 -0.59 26.46
CA GLY A 156 15.44 -0.93 26.34
C GLY A 156 15.09 -1.59 25.00
N LYS A 157 13.96 -2.30 24.96
CA LYS A 157 13.48 -3.04 23.79
C LYS A 157 12.85 -2.15 22.73
N PHE A 158 12.33 -0.99 23.15
CA PHE A 158 11.53 -0.09 22.32
C PHE A 158 12.16 1.29 22.22
N ASN A 159 12.00 1.91 21.05
CA ASN A 159 12.45 3.26 20.78
C ASN A 159 11.33 4.26 21.09
N VAL A 160 11.65 5.32 21.85
CA VAL A 160 10.66 6.34 22.25
C VAL A 160 10.34 7.34 21.14
N GLY A 161 11.09 7.33 20.04
CA GLY A 161 11.01 8.35 19.00
C GLY A 161 9.63 8.51 18.37
N VAL A 162 8.79 7.47 18.40
CA VAL A 162 7.36 7.56 18.05
C VAL A 162 6.55 6.72 19.03
N VAL A 163 5.63 7.36 19.78
CA VAL A 163 4.72 6.68 20.71
C VAL A 163 3.30 7.19 20.52
N TYR A 164 2.36 6.27 20.25
CA TYR A 164 0.96 6.58 19.98
C TYR A 164 0.04 6.14 21.11
N PHE A 165 -0.98 6.97 21.39
CA PHE A 165 -2.07 6.65 22.31
C PHE A 165 -3.42 7.09 21.73
N LYS A 166 -4.34 6.14 21.58
CA LYS A 166 -5.76 6.41 21.34
C LYS A 166 -6.38 6.99 22.61
N LYS A 167 -7.32 7.93 22.50
CA LYS A 167 -8.10 8.44 23.65
C LYS A 167 -9.17 7.45 24.09
N SER A 168 -8.82 6.18 24.19
CA SER A 168 -9.62 5.13 24.80
C SER A 168 -9.34 5.04 26.30
N ARG A 169 -10.12 4.21 27.00
CA ARG A 169 -9.86 3.91 28.41
C ARG A 169 -8.44 3.36 28.61
N LYS A 170 -8.00 2.46 27.72
CA LYS A 170 -6.70 1.79 27.82
C LYS A 170 -5.55 2.71 27.43
N GLY A 171 -5.66 3.42 26.31
CA GLY A 171 -4.61 4.36 25.88
C GLY A 171 -4.36 5.44 26.95
N LYS A 172 -5.43 5.97 27.55
CA LYS A 172 -5.33 6.90 28.69
C LYS A 172 -4.65 6.24 29.91
N GLN A 173 -5.06 5.03 30.28
CA GLN A 173 -4.48 4.32 31.42
C GLN A 173 -2.96 4.12 31.27
N VAL A 174 -2.49 3.74 30.08
CA VAL A 174 -1.06 3.52 29.82
C VAL A 174 -0.29 4.84 29.79
N LEU A 175 -0.85 5.89 29.17
CA LEU A 175 -0.22 7.22 29.16
C LEU A 175 -0.16 7.84 30.57
N ASP A 176 -1.21 7.70 31.38
CA ASP A 176 -1.23 8.12 32.78
C ASP A 176 -0.14 7.37 33.59
N TRP A 177 -0.01 6.05 33.36
CA TRP A 177 1.04 5.24 34.00
C TRP A 177 2.44 5.68 33.56
N TRP A 178 2.68 5.87 32.27
CA TRP A 178 3.99 6.28 31.75
C TRP A 178 4.39 7.64 32.33
N THR A 179 3.45 8.60 32.33
CA THR A 179 3.66 9.94 32.89
C THR A 179 4.03 9.89 34.38
N ASP A 180 3.28 9.12 35.17
CA ASP A 180 3.54 8.97 36.61
C ASP A 180 4.85 8.20 36.89
N ALA A 181 5.16 7.16 36.10
CA ALA A 181 6.36 6.37 36.28
C ALA A 181 7.64 7.18 36.00
N VAL A 182 7.66 7.93 34.89
CA VAL A 182 8.80 8.78 34.51
C VAL A 182 8.95 9.96 35.47
N LEU A 183 7.86 10.69 35.76
CA LEU A 183 7.90 11.88 36.63
C LEU A 183 8.49 11.61 38.02
N TYR A 184 8.21 10.43 38.58
CA TYR A 184 8.67 10.03 39.92
C TYR A 184 9.82 9.01 39.92
N ARG A 185 10.42 8.69 38.76
CA ARG A 185 11.49 7.69 38.62
C ARG A 185 11.12 6.34 39.26
N LYS A 186 9.87 5.90 39.11
CA LYS A 186 9.37 4.66 39.73
C LYS A 186 10.07 3.43 39.12
N TYR A 187 10.00 2.32 39.84
CA TYR A 187 10.48 1.01 39.40
C TYR A 187 12.00 0.93 39.16
N ALA A 188 12.77 1.67 39.95
CA ALA A 188 14.24 1.67 39.90
C ALA A 188 14.82 0.28 40.22
N GLU A 189 14.16 -0.49 41.10
CA GLU A 189 14.51 -1.86 41.45
C GLU A 189 14.38 -2.84 40.26
N ARG A 190 13.58 -2.48 39.25
CA ARG A 190 13.42 -3.21 37.98
C ARG A 190 14.31 -2.62 36.88
N GLY A 191 15.10 -1.59 37.20
CA GLY A 191 15.98 -0.90 36.27
C GLY A 191 15.26 -0.15 35.16
N LEU A 192 14.00 0.28 35.34
CA LEU A 192 13.26 1.02 34.30
C LEU A 192 13.68 2.49 34.18
N ASN A 193 14.24 3.07 35.24
CA ASN A 193 14.65 4.47 35.29
C ASN A 193 16.08 4.73 34.72
N THR A 194 16.71 3.74 34.10
CA THR A 194 18.11 3.82 33.66
C THR A 194 18.32 4.52 32.31
N MET A 195 17.29 4.58 31.46
CA MET A 195 17.34 5.23 30.15
C MET A 195 16.15 6.18 29.98
N GLY A 196 16.09 7.19 30.84
CA GLY A 196 15.10 8.28 30.74
C GLY A 196 13.66 7.78 30.72
N ASP A 197 12.91 8.28 29.74
CA ASP A 197 11.54 7.92 29.38
C ASP A 197 11.45 6.62 28.56
N GLN A 198 12.47 6.31 27.77
CA GLN A 198 12.49 5.20 26.82
C GLN A 198 12.35 3.82 27.45
N LYS A 199 13.09 3.52 28.52
CA LYS A 199 13.09 2.16 29.08
C LYS A 199 11.78 1.78 29.79
N TYR A 200 10.93 2.75 30.12
CA TYR A 200 9.59 2.48 30.64
C TYR A 200 8.66 1.81 29.61
N LEU A 201 8.93 1.97 28.31
CA LEU A 201 8.16 1.33 27.25
C LEU A 201 8.26 -0.21 27.31
N ASP A 202 9.30 -0.77 27.95
CA ASP A 202 9.46 -2.21 28.16
C ASP A 202 8.29 -2.84 28.93
N GLU A 203 7.57 -2.05 29.73
CA GLU A 203 6.39 -2.52 30.48
C GLU A 203 5.08 -2.41 29.70
N PHE A 204 5.02 -1.68 28.56
CA PHE A 204 3.77 -1.50 27.82
C PHE A 204 3.12 -2.83 27.38
N PRO A 205 3.88 -3.84 26.88
CA PRO A 205 3.32 -5.16 26.58
C PRO A 205 2.80 -5.93 27.81
N VAL A 206 3.17 -5.52 29.03
CA VAL A 206 2.66 -6.10 30.28
C VAL A 206 1.37 -5.39 30.73
N LEU A 207 1.23 -4.10 30.39
CA LEU A 207 0.06 -3.27 30.71
C LEU A 207 -1.11 -3.45 29.73
N CYS A 208 -0.81 -3.95 28.53
CA CYS A 208 -1.75 -4.15 27.43
C CYS A 208 -1.96 -5.63 27.12
N ASN A 209 -3.17 -6.00 26.71
CA ASN A 209 -3.42 -7.25 26.01
C ASN A 209 -2.89 -7.16 24.56
N GLU A 210 -2.67 -8.31 23.90
CA GLU A 210 -2.11 -8.37 22.54
C GLU A 210 -2.92 -7.58 21.50
N ASN A 211 -4.24 -7.47 21.67
CA ASN A 211 -5.11 -6.67 20.80
C ASN A 211 -5.23 -5.18 21.18
N GLU A 212 -4.65 -4.76 22.31
CA GLU A 212 -4.68 -3.37 22.78
C GLU A 212 -3.43 -2.59 22.37
N ILE A 213 -2.36 -3.27 21.95
CA ILE A 213 -1.07 -2.66 21.62
C ILE A 213 -0.58 -3.09 20.24
N PHE A 214 -0.20 -2.11 19.44
CA PHE A 214 0.58 -2.31 18.23
C PHE A 214 2.07 -2.22 18.55
N ILE A 215 2.84 -3.18 18.06
CA ILE A 215 4.29 -3.22 18.14
C ILE A 215 4.84 -3.40 16.73
N ASP A 216 5.40 -2.33 16.16
CA ASP A 216 5.99 -2.11 14.81
C ASP A 216 5.38 -2.81 13.57
N GLY A 217 4.93 -4.06 13.64
CA GLY A 217 4.23 -4.79 12.57
C GLY A 217 5.02 -4.78 11.26
N ASP A 218 4.31 -4.52 10.16
CA ASP A 218 4.87 -4.39 8.82
C ASP A 218 5.29 -2.94 8.48
N VAL A 219 5.23 -2.03 9.47
CA VAL A 219 5.68 -0.65 9.27
C VAL A 219 7.21 -0.63 9.23
N GLY A 220 7.76 -0.24 8.08
CA GLY A 220 9.19 -0.03 7.94
C GLY A 220 9.62 1.25 8.65
N HIS A 221 10.61 1.14 9.55
CA HIS A 221 11.22 2.29 10.21
C HIS A 221 12.75 2.12 10.26
N GLY A 222 13.46 3.24 10.22
CA GLY A 222 14.92 3.29 10.19
C GLY A 222 15.53 3.98 11.39
N ALA A 223 16.74 3.55 11.77
CA ALA A 223 17.61 4.21 12.74
C ALA A 223 19.04 3.71 12.52
N PRO A 224 20.09 4.39 13.05
CA PRO A 224 21.48 3.98 12.88
C PRO A 224 21.74 2.49 13.17
N TRP A 225 21.06 1.94 14.18
CA TRP A 225 21.20 0.54 14.60
C TRP A 225 20.38 -0.46 13.79
N ASN A 226 19.56 -0.03 12.83
CA ASN A 226 18.76 -0.93 12.00
C ASN A 226 19.39 -1.20 10.63
N TRP A 227 20.21 -0.28 10.12
CA TRP A 227 20.62 -0.29 8.72
C TRP A 227 21.41 -1.53 8.30
N ASN A 228 22.18 -2.10 9.21
CA ASN A 228 22.97 -3.28 8.91
C ASN A 228 22.10 -4.54 8.70
N ASP A 229 20.87 -4.55 9.22
CA ASP A 229 19.96 -5.70 9.16
C ASP A 229 18.97 -5.62 7.99
N TYR A 230 19.02 -4.54 7.20
CA TYR A 230 18.10 -4.30 6.09
C TYR A 230 18.75 -4.60 4.74
N ASP A 231 17.98 -5.23 3.84
CA ASP A 231 18.28 -5.15 2.41
C ASP A 231 17.83 -3.78 1.90
N LEU A 232 18.78 -3.01 1.37
CA LEU A 232 18.59 -1.64 0.88
C LEU A 232 18.59 -1.55 -0.64
N SER A 233 18.52 -2.67 -1.36
CA SER A 233 18.49 -2.70 -2.84
C SER A 233 17.36 -1.84 -3.43
N ASN A 234 16.18 -1.88 -2.81
CA ASN A 234 14.97 -1.18 -3.26
C ASN A 234 14.63 0.09 -2.45
N VAL A 235 15.52 0.57 -1.59
CA VAL A 235 15.24 1.75 -0.72
C VAL A 235 15.03 3.04 -1.51
N HIS A 236 15.43 3.08 -2.79
CA HIS A 236 15.12 4.19 -3.69
C HIS A 236 13.60 4.35 -3.95
N ASN A 237 12.82 3.30 -3.73
CA ASN A 237 11.35 3.33 -3.69
C ASN A 237 10.80 3.42 -2.26
N TYR A 238 11.67 3.66 -1.28
CA TYR A 238 11.40 3.56 0.15
C TYR A 238 10.98 2.15 0.59
N GLU A 239 11.46 1.11 -0.09
CA GLU A 239 11.25 -0.28 0.32
C GLU A 239 12.50 -0.85 0.99
N ILE A 240 12.34 -1.42 2.18
CA ILE A 240 13.40 -2.14 2.89
C ILE A 240 12.97 -3.60 3.07
N LYS A 241 13.93 -4.53 3.09
CA LYS A 241 13.64 -5.92 3.48
C LYS A 241 14.22 -6.21 4.85
N TYR A 242 13.37 -6.62 5.80
CA TYR A 242 13.79 -7.02 7.14
C TYR A 242 13.30 -8.46 7.40
N LYS A 243 14.23 -9.35 7.81
CA LYS A 243 13.95 -10.78 8.07
C LYS A 243 13.13 -11.47 6.97
N GLY A 244 13.40 -11.13 5.71
CA GLY A 244 12.74 -11.74 4.54
C GLY A 244 11.47 -11.04 4.07
N GLN A 245 10.93 -10.09 4.84
CA GLN A 245 9.69 -9.37 4.51
C GLN A 245 10.00 -7.97 3.98
N THR A 246 9.36 -7.60 2.87
CA THR A 246 9.43 -6.24 2.33
C THR A 246 8.50 -5.33 3.11
N GLN A 247 9.02 -4.19 3.57
CA GLN A 247 8.30 -3.18 4.33
C GLN A 247 8.50 -1.82 3.68
N LEU A 248 7.44 -1.01 3.66
CA LEU A 248 7.54 0.40 3.24
C LEU A 248 8.18 1.22 4.38
N LEU A 249 9.31 1.85 4.10
CA LEU A 249 10.03 2.73 5.02
C LEU A 249 9.25 4.03 5.21
N ILE A 250 8.51 4.14 6.32
CA ILE A 250 7.64 5.29 6.62
C ILE A 250 8.44 6.45 7.22
N PHE A 251 9.28 6.17 8.22
CA PHE A 251 10.07 7.19 8.91
C PHE A 251 11.46 6.70 9.30
N THR A 252 12.33 7.63 9.64
CA THR A 252 13.67 7.35 10.16
C THR A 252 13.98 8.24 11.35
N HIS A 253 14.53 7.65 12.41
CA HIS A 253 15.12 8.33 13.55
C HIS A 253 16.60 8.59 13.25
N PHE A 254 16.95 9.84 12.95
CA PHE A 254 18.33 10.25 12.63
C PHE A 254 19.14 10.55 13.90
N SER A 255 19.14 9.58 14.82
CA SER A 255 19.76 9.75 16.15
C SER A 255 21.24 10.08 16.02
N LYS A 256 21.67 11.17 16.69
CA LYS A 256 23.06 11.67 16.67
C LYS A 256 23.58 12.07 15.27
N PHE A 257 22.71 12.49 14.37
CA PHE A 257 23.10 13.03 13.06
C PHE A 257 23.63 14.47 13.18
N ILE A 258 24.89 14.69 12.80
CA ILE A 258 25.57 15.99 12.96
C ILE A 258 25.87 16.59 11.59
N CYS A 259 25.56 17.87 11.41
CA CYS A 259 25.80 18.59 10.15
C CYS A 259 26.91 19.63 10.28
N ASP A 260 27.70 19.77 9.22
CA ASP A 260 28.58 20.91 8.97
C ASP A 260 28.12 21.55 7.64
N PHE A 261 27.25 22.55 7.76
CA PHE A 261 26.64 23.22 6.61
C PHE A 261 27.65 24.06 5.82
N GLU A 262 28.66 24.61 6.48
CA GLU A 262 29.72 25.41 5.82
C GLU A 262 30.56 24.53 4.89
N LYS A 263 30.94 23.33 5.36
CA LYS A 263 31.68 22.37 4.55
C LYS A 263 30.80 21.53 3.63
N ASN A 264 29.47 21.69 3.71
CA ASN A 264 28.52 20.88 2.97
C ASN A 264 28.67 19.37 3.26
N THR A 265 28.85 19.01 4.53
CA THR A 265 29.07 17.62 4.97
C THR A 265 28.21 17.27 6.19
N TYR A 266 28.05 15.98 6.45
CA TYR A 266 27.41 15.47 7.65
C TYR A 266 28.15 14.25 8.19
N ASN A 267 27.89 13.91 9.44
CA ASN A 267 28.31 12.67 10.09
C ASN A 267 27.10 11.94 10.67
N ALA A 268 26.75 10.80 10.07
CA ALA A 268 25.71 9.89 10.53
C ALA A 268 26.27 8.77 11.44
N ASN A 269 27.59 8.67 11.55
CA ASN A 269 28.28 7.55 12.17
C ASN A 269 28.83 7.92 13.55
N TRP A 270 27.98 7.86 14.56
CA TRP A 270 28.38 8.07 15.95
C TRP A 270 29.10 6.84 16.52
N HIS A 271 30.24 7.05 17.19
CA HIS A 271 31.11 5.97 17.71
C HIS A 271 30.39 4.95 18.62
N GLY A 272 29.36 5.39 19.36
CA GLY A 272 28.58 4.48 20.20
C GLY A 272 27.70 3.50 19.42
N TYR A 273 27.47 3.70 18.13
CA TYR A 273 26.73 2.76 17.27
C TYR A 273 27.64 1.84 16.44
N TYR A 274 28.97 1.92 16.57
CA TYR A 274 29.90 1.12 15.76
C TYR A 274 29.63 -0.39 15.79
N PRO A 275 29.31 -1.01 16.95
CA PRO A 275 28.97 -2.43 16.99
C PRO A 275 27.75 -2.81 16.14
N LEU A 276 26.85 -1.87 15.87
CA LEU A 276 25.57 -2.06 15.19
C LEU A 276 25.60 -1.60 13.72
N THR A 277 26.63 -0.86 13.32
CA THR A 277 26.76 -0.22 12.00
C THR A 277 27.90 -0.83 11.18
N ASN A 278 28.35 -2.03 11.54
CA ASN A 278 29.56 -2.66 10.99
C ASN A 278 30.77 -1.70 11.04
N ASN A 279 31.03 -1.13 12.22
CA ASN A 279 32.06 -0.12 12.46
C ASN A 279 31.98 1.09 11.52
N GLY A 280 30.76 1.47 11.12
CA GLY A 280 30.49 2.58 10.21
C GLY A 280 30.49 2.25 8.72
N GLN A 281 30.93 1.06 8.31
CA GLN A 281 31.03 0.68 6.90
C GLN A 281 29.66 0.67 6.19
N ILE A 282 28.55 0.52 6.95
CA ILE A 282 27.20 0.57 6.38
C ILE A 282 26.91 1.89 5.65
N TYR A 283 27.55 2.99 6.05
CA TYR A 283 27.36 4.32 5.45
C TYR A 283 28.09 4.49 4.10
N ASP A 284 28.95 3.55 3.70
CA ASP A 284 29.51 3.49 2.33
C ASP A 284 28.48 2.98 1.31
N ASN A 285 27.35 2.43 1.77
CA ASN A 285 26.27 1.99 0.92
C ASN A 285 25.62 3.18 0.20
N LYS A 286 25.72 3.20 -1.14
CA LYS A 286 25.18 4.27 -1.99
C LYS A 286 23.67 4.48 -1.83
N ASN A 287 22.92 3.41 -1.57
CA ASN A 287 21.47 3.48 -1.38
C ASN A 287 21.12 4.11 -0.02
N LEU A 288 21.85 3.73 1.04
CA LEU A 288 21.68 4.36 2.35
C LEU A 288 22.09 5.83 2.34
N LYS A 289 23.16 6.15 1.62
CA LYS A 289 23.64 7.52 1.46
C LYS A 289 22.57 8.44 0.88
N LYS A 290 21.74 7.95 -0.06
CA LYS A 290 20.61 8.74 -0.62
C LYS A 290 19.63 9.19 0.46
N ILE A 291 19.21 8.27 1.34
CA ILE A 291 18.30 8.60 2.45
C ILE A 291 18.90 9.65 3.40
N HIS A 292 20.20 9.60 3.66
CA HIS A 292 20.89 10.58 4.50
C HIS A 292 21.13 11.91 3.78
N ASP A 293 21.44 11.88 2.47
CA ASP A 293 21.58 13.07 1.65
C ASP A 293 20.25 13.83 1.54
N GLU A 294 19.13 13.11 1.40
CA GLU A 294 17.78 13.67 1.42
C GLU A 294 17.47 14.37 2.75
N TYR A 295 17.77 13.72 3.88
CA TYR A 295 17.60 14.34 5.19
C TYR A 295 18.52 15.55 5.40
N PHE A 296 19.77 15.48 4.91
CA PHE A 296 20.69 16.61 4.97
C PHE A 296 20.20 17.82 4.17
N ILE A 297 19.59 17.59 3.00
CA ILE A 297 18.92 18.64 2.22
C ILE A 297 17.73 19.21 3.00
N ALA A 298 16.90 18.37 3.62
CA ALA A 298 15.79 18.84 4.45
C ALA A 298 16.28 19.71 5.63
N LEU A 299 17.39 19.35 6.27
CA LEU A 299 18.00 20.16 7.34
C LEU A 299 18.57 21.49 6.84
N LYS A 300 19.16 21.54 5.64
CA LYS A 300 19.58 22.82 5.04
C LYS A 300 18.40 23.75 4.77
N ASN A 301 17.29 23.18 4.29
CA ASN A 301 16.05 23.93 4.08
C ASN A 301 15.51 24.45 5.42
N ALA A 302 15.48 23.61 6.45
CA ALA A 302 15.09 24.01 7.80
C ALA A 302 15.97 25.15 8.35
N VAL A 303 17.30 25.05 8.24
CA VAL A 303 18.23 26.12 8.62
C VAL A 303 17.94 27.41 7.87
N THR A 304 17.65 27.33 6.57
CA THR A 304 17.30 28.50 5.76
C THR A 304 16.01 29.15 6.25
N ILE A 305 14.98 28.35 6.54
CA ILE A 305 13.71 28.80 7.10
C ILE A 305 13.92 29.49 8.45
N VAL A 306 14.63 28.84 9.38
CA VAL A 306 14.93 29.35 10.71
C VAL A 306 15.69 30.69 10.62
N ASN A 307 16.75 30.74 9.81
CA ASN A 307 17.53 31.96 9.61
C ASN A 307 16.70 33.09 9.00
N ASN A 308 15.83 32.78 8.04
CA ASN A 308 14.97 33.78 7.41
C ASN A 308 13.96 34.36 8.39
N ILE A 309 13.35 33.53 9.23
CA ILE A 309 12.44 33.98 10.29
C ILE A 309 13.18 34.86 11.31
N GLN A 310 14.39 34.45 11.73
CA GLN A 310 15.18 35.22 12.69
C GLN A 310 15.64 36.57 12.12
N LYS A 311 16.15 36.60 10.87
CA LYS A 311 16.63 37.83 10.23
C LYS A 311 15.50 38.82 9.91
N ASN A 312 14.32 38.29 9.54
CA ASN A 312 13.23 39.08 8.99
C ASN A 312 12.01 39.17 9.91
N LYS A 313 12.19 39.09 11.23
CA LYS A 313 11.13 39.17 12.26
C LYS A 313 10.11 40.31 12.08
N HIS A 314 10.46 41.36 11.34
CA HIS A 314 9.62 42.53 11.06
C HIS A 314 9.38 42.83 9.56
N LYS A 315 9.83 41.96 8.64
CA LYS A 315 9.72 42.13 7.18
C LYS A 315 9.45 40.80 6.49
N GLN A 316 8.21 40.31 6.53
CA GLN A 316 7.79 39.19 5.71
C GLN A 316 7.15 39.67 4.42
N ILE A 317 7.51 39.05 3.29
CA ILE A 317 6.76 39.19 2.04
C ILE A 317 5.63 38.18 2.01
N LYS A 318 4.48 38.60 1.52
CA LYS A 318 3.33 37.72 1.32
C LYS A 318 3.11 37.44 -0.16
N ILE A 319 2.98 36.17 -0.49
CA ILE A 319 2.89 35.68 -1.86
C ILE A 319 1.55 34.96 -2.05
N ALA A 320 0.79 35.37 -3.07
CA ALA A 320 -0.33 34.59 -3.59
C ALA A 320 0.13 33.81 -4.82
N VAL A 321 -0.36 32.58 -4.96
CA VAL A 321 -0.23 31.80 -6.19
C VAL A 321 -1.53 31.87 -6.96
N GLY A 322 -1.46 32.17 -8.26
CA GLY A 322 -2.60 32.08 -9.18
C GLY A 322 -2.41 30.90 -10.13
N MET A 323 -3.38 29.98 -10.17
CA MET A 323 -3.38 28.79 -11.03
C MET A 323 -4.65 28.79 -11.89
N ILE A 324 -4.50 28.37 -13.14
CA ILE A 324 -5.62 28.06 -14.04
C ILE A 324 -5.53 26.58 -14.42
N VAL A 325 -6.63 25.84 -14.30
CA VAL A 325 -6.62 24.38 -14.42
C VAL A 325 -7.81 23.89 -15.25
N PHE A 326 -7.52 22.97 -16.16
CA PHE A 326 -8.53 22.27 -16.95
C PHE A 326 -7.94 20.97 -17.46
N GLU A 327 -8.55 19.83 -17.14
CA GLU A 327 -8.06 18.48 -17.50
C GLU A 327 -6.55 18.31 -17.18
N SER A 328 -6.18 18.63 -15.93
CA SER A 328 -4.81 18.84 -15.46
C SER A 328 -4.36 17.84 -14.39
N ASP A 329 -5.00 16.67 -14.26
CA ASP A 329 -4.74 15.70 -13.17
C ASP A 329 -3.37 14.99 -13.19
N TYR A 330 -2.44 15.41 -14.06
CA TYR A 330 -1.13 14.77 -14.28
C TYR A 330 -0.21 14.84 -13.07
N VAL A 331 0.11 16.07 -12.64
CA VAL A 331 0.95 16.35 -11.46
C VAL A 331 0.37 17.47 -10.59
N LEU A 332 -0.92 17.80 -10.75
CA LEU A 332 -1.58 18.90 -10.07
C LEU A 332 -1.49 18.78 -8.54
N GLN A 333 -1.74 17.58 -8.00
CA GLN A 333 -1.61 17.32 -6.56
C GLN A 333 -0.20 17.63 -6.07
N GLN A 334 0.83 17.12 -6.78
CA GLN A 334 2.23 17.33 -6.42
C GLN A 334 2.63 18.81 -6.55
N CYS A 335 2.06 19.53 -7.52
CA CYS A 335 2.26 20.97 -7.68
C CYS A 335 1.70 21.75 -6.49
N ILE A 336 0.45 21.49 -6.09
CA ILE A 336 -0.19 22.17 -4.93
C ILE A 336 0.57 21.82 -3.64
N ASP A 337 0.86 20.54 -3.40
CA ASP A 337 1.58 20.08 -2.19
C ASP A 337 2.95 20.73 -2.03
N GLN A 338 3.65 20.98 -3.14
CA GLN A 338 4.99 21.54 -3.13
C GLN A 338 5.00 23.00 -2.69
N ILE A 339 3.97 23.78 -3.06
CA ILE A 339 3.90 25.22 -2.79
C ILE A 339 3.12 25.56 -1.52
N TYR A 340 2.14 24.73 -1.14
CA TYR A 340 1.22 24.93 -0.01
C TYR A 340 1.91 25.35 1.30
N PRO A 341 3.05 24.72 1.69
CA PRO A 341 3.77 25.11 2.91
C PRO A 341 4.39 26.51 2.90
N PHE A 342 4.62 27.10 1.73
CA PHE A 342 5.54 28.22 1.57
C PHE A 342 4.87 29.53 1.16
N VAL A 343 3.64 29.46 0.66
CA VAL A 343 2.87 30.61 0.20
C VAL A 343 1.73 30.95 1.15
N ASP A 344 1.22 32.18 1.02
CA ASP A 344 0.23 32.76 1.94
C ASP A 344 -1.21 32.61 1.42
N GLN A 345 -1.37 32.44 0.11
CA GLN A 345 -2.66 32.26 -0.54
C GLN A 345 -2.47 31.47 -1.84
N ILE A 346 -3.43 30.61 -2.19
CA ILE A 346 -3.48 29.91 -3.48
C ILE A 346 -4.86 30.15 -4.05
N LEU A 347 -4.94 30.65 -5.27
CA LEU A 347 -6.19 30.86 -5.99
C LEU A 347 -6.19 30.01 -7.25
N ILE A 348 -7.17 29.13 -7.36
CA ILE A 348 -7.30 28.16 -8.44
C ILE A 348 -8.58 28.46 -9.19
N THR A 349 -8.45 28.76 -10.47
CA THR A 349 -9.58 28.85 -11.39
C THR A 349 -9.65 27.57 -12.21
N GLU A 350 -10.78 26.85 -12.09
CA GLU A 350 -11.07 25.63 -12.85
C GLU A 350 -12.10 25.93 -13.93
N GLY A 351 -11.80 25.49 -15.16
CA GLY A 351 -12.81 25.35 -16.19
C GLY A 351 -12.35 25.56 -17.64
N PRO A 352 -13.20 25.23 -18.61
CA PRO A 352 -12.84 25.30 -20.02
C PRO A 352 -12.86 26.72 -20.58
N VAL A 353 -11.87 27.04 -21.42
CA VAL A 353 -11.95 28.16 -22.37
C VAL A 353 -12.92 27.86 -23.53
N LYS A 354 -13.29 28.89 -24.31
CA LYS A 354 -14.29 28.78 -25.40
C LYS A 354 -14.07 27.61 -26.34
N PHE A 355 -12.81 27.33 -26.71
CA PHE A 355 -12.45 26.20 -27.56
C PHE A 355 -12.97 24.85 -27.05
N TRP A 356 -12.82 24.59 -25.75
CA TRP A 356 -13.27 23.34 -25.13
C TRP A 356 -14.79 23.34 -24.91
N GLN A 357 -15.37 24.52 -24.64
CA GLN A 357 -16.82 24.69 -24.56
C GLN A 357 -17.51 24.35 -25.89
N ASP A 358 -16.92 24.76 -27.02
CA ASP A 358 -17.42 24.41 -28.35
C ASP A 358 -17.36 22.90 -28.64
N LYS A 359 -16.50 22.17 -27.91
CA LYS A 359 -16.43 20.70 -27.91
C LYS A 359 -17.33 20.05 -26.84
N GLY A 360 -18.22 20.82 -26.23
CA GLY A 360 -19.19 20.35 -25.25
C GLY A 360 -18.66 20.20 -23.83
N LYS A 361 -17.46 20.71 -23.52
CA LYS A 361 -16.91 20.67 -22.15
C LYS A 361 -17.47 21.83 -21.32
N THR A 362 -17.92 21.53 -20.10
CA THR A 362 -18.40 22.53 -19.14
C THR A 362 -17.52 22.67 -17.90
N THR A 363 -16.71 21.66 -17.61
CA THR A 363 -15.75 21.54 -16.51
C THR A 363 -14.79 20.39 -16.84
N SER A 364 -13.74 20.20 -16.05
CA SER A 364 -12.81 19.07 -16.15
C SER A 364 -13.53 17.74 -15.91
N MET A 365 -13.19 16.73 -16.71
CA MET A 365 -13.83 15.42 -16.68
C MET A 365 -12.87 14.30 -16.23
N ASP A 366 -11.57 14.59 -16.17
CA ASP A 366 -10.54 13.80 -15.50
C ASP A 366 -10.61 13.96 -13.96
N ASN A 367 -9.56 13.52 -13.25
CA ASN A 367 -9.53 13.62 -11.79
C ASN A 367 -9.20 15.03 -11.27
N THR A 368 -9.14 16.08 -12.11
CA THR A 368 -8.81 17.44 -11.68
C THR A 368 -9.76 17.93 -10.59
N ASN A 369 -11.08 17.85 -10.84
CA ASN A 369 -12.08 18.27 -9.86
C ASN A 369 -12.04 17.39 -8.61
N PHE A 370 -11.76 16.08 -8.75
CA PHE A 370 -11.60 15.20 -7.60
C PHE A 370 -10.42 15.63 -6.72
N ILE A 371 -9.28 15.97 -7.31
CA ILE A 371 -8.10 16.49 -6.59
C ILE A 371 -8.46 17.78 -5.86
N LEU A 372 -9.10 18.73 -6.53
CA LEU A 372 -9.42 20.05 -5.97
C LEU A 372 -10.48 19.98 -4.87
N ASP A 373 -11.57 19.24 -5.09
CA ASP A 373 -12.69 19.12 -4.15
C ASP A 373 -12.31 18.35 -2.88
N ASN A 374 -11.35 17.43 -2.98
CA ASN A 374 -10.88 16.61 -1.86
C ASN A 374 -9.53 17.08 -1.32
N TYR A 375 -8.99 18.21 -1.80
CA TYR A 375 -7.76 18.77 -1.26
C TYR A 375 -8.00 19.28 0.16
N ASN A 376 -7.14 18.87 1.08
CA ASN A 376 -7.29 19.23 2.48
C ASN A 376 -6.63 20.57 2.80
N ASP A 377 -7.39 21.65 2.68
CA ASP A 377 -6.94 23.01 2.97
C ASP A 377 -7.00 23.36 4.48
N TYR A 378 -6.10 22.78 5.27
CA TYR A 378 -6.07 22.94 6.72
C TYR A 378 -5.77 24.35 7.21
N ASP A 379 -4.96 25.11 6.48
CA ASP A 379 -4.59 26.48 6.81
C ASP A 379 -5.50 27.52 6.12
N HIS A 380 -6.58 27.08 5.46
CA HIS A 380 -7.56 27.93 4.77
C HIS A 380 -6.93 28.90 3.75
N LYS A 381 -5.96 28.41 2.97
CA LYS A 381 -5.18 29.17 1.98
C LYS A 381 -5.76 29.12 0.57
N ILE A 382 -6.60 28.13 0.25
CA ILE A 382 -7.07 27.85 -1.11
C ILE A 382 -8.41 28.54 -1.36
N THR A 383 -8.50 29.25 -2.48
CA THR A 383 -9.76 29.75 -3.04
C THR A 383 -9.98 29.09 -4.40
N LEU A 384 -11.03 28.29 -4.52
CA LEU A 384 -11.40 27.59 -5.76
C LEU A 384 -12.55 28.32 -6.47
N ILE A 385 -12.39 28.55 -7.77
CA ILE A 385 -13.34 29.25 -8.63
C ILE A 385 -13.66 28.37 -9.83
N HIS A 386 -14.92 27.96 -9.99
CA HIS A 386 -15.37 27.24 -11.17
C HIS A 386 -16.02 28.19 -12.17
N GLY A 387 -15.71 28.03 -13.46
CA GLY A 387 -16.33 28.86 -14.49
C GLY A 387 -16.12 28.35 -15.91
N GLN A 388 -16.64 29.12 -16.86
CA GLN A 388 -16.40 28.96 -18.28
C GLN A 388 -15.93 30.32 -18.78
N PHE A 389 -14.82 30.34 -19.52
CA PHE A 389 -14.12 31.58 -19.85
C PHE A 389 -13.98 31.73 -21.36
N GLU A 390 -13.96 32.95 -21.88
CA GLU A 390 -13.69 33.18 -23.29
C GLU A 390 -12.29 32.71 -23.64
N GLU A 391 -11.29 33.13 -22.85
CA GLU A 391 -9.89 32.73 -23.02
C GLU A 391 -9.11 32.80 -21.69
N LYS A 392 -7.89 32.26 -21.69
CA LYS A 392 -7.04 32.17 -20.49
C LYS A 392 -6.76 33.50 -19.77
N THR A 393 -6.83 34.64 -20.46
CA THR A 393 -6.69 35.95 -19.82
C THR A 393 -7.89 36.25 -18.91
N GLU A 394 -9.10 35.91 -19.32
CA GLU A 394 -10.30 36.04 -18.48
C GLU A 394 -10.25 35.06 -17.31
N GLU A 395 -9.82 33.83 -17.58
CA GLU A 395 -9.60 32.80 -16.56
C GLU A 395 -8.64 33.28 -15.47
N CYS A 396 -7.49 33.84 -15.82
CA CYS A 396 -6.56 34.43 -14.84
C CYS A 396 -7.16 35.63 -14.10
N ASN A 397 -7.99 36.44 -14.76
CA ASN A 397 -8.63 37.59 -14.12
C ASN A 397 -9.75 37.19 -13.14
N SER A 398 -10.32 35.99 -13.27
CA SER A 398 -11.41 35.54 -12.41
C SER A 398 -11.00 35.42 -10.94
N TYR A 399 -9.73 35.08 -10.65
CA TYR A 399 -9.23 35.01 -9.28
C TYR A 399 -8.75 36.34 -8.70
N ILE A 400 -8.47 37.35 -9.53
CA ILE A 400 -7.94 38.65 -9.08
C ILE A 400 -8.79 39.30 -7.96
N PRO A 401 -10.14 39.31 -8.01
CA PRO A 401 -10.97 39.89 -6.96
C PRO A 401 -10.82 39.25 -5.58
N TYR A 402 -10.28 38.03 -5.51
CA TYR A 402 -10.14 37.24 -4.28
C TYR A 402 -8.73 37.33 -3.67
N ILE A 403 -7.77 37.99 -4.34
CA ILE A 403 -6.43 38.20 -3.79
C ILE A 403 -6.54 39.13 -2.58
N ARG A 404 -5.95 38.72 -1.45
CA ARG A 404 -5.97 39.54 -0.23
C ARG A 404 -5.14 40.82 -0.38
N GLU A 405 -5.54 41.87 0.31
CA GLU A 405 -4.90 43.20 0.22
C GLU A 405 -3.47 43.22 0.77
N ASP A 406 -3.11 42.25 1.63
CA ASP A 406 -1.79 42.14 2.26
C ASP A 406 -0.75 41.42 1.39
N ILE A 407 -1.15 40.94 0.20
CA ILE A 407 -0.27 40.24 -0.75
C ILE A 407 0.58 41.25 -1.52
N GLU A 408 1.89 41.00 -1.57
CA GLU A 408 2.86 41.84 -2.29
C GLU A 408 3.25 41.28 -3.66
N TYR A 409 3.17 39.95 -3.82
CA TYR A 409 3.57 39.25 -5.04
C TYR A 409 2.52 38.24 -5.48
N LEU A 410 2.23 38.23 -6.77
CA LEU A 410 1.43 37.21 -7.45
C LEU A 410 2.38 36.31 -8.25
N TRP A 411 2.39 35.03 -7.90
CA TRP A 411 3.14 34.00 -8.59
C TRP A 411 2.17 33.16 -9.43
N GLN A 412 2.24 33.30 -10.75
CA GLN A 412 1.51 32.46 -11.67
C GLN A 412 2.24 31.12 -11.82
N ILE A 413 1.54 30.02 -11.56
CA ILE A 413 2.09 28.65 -11.64
C ILE A 413 1.10 27.80 -12.45
N ASP A 414 1.58 27.18 -13.53
CA ASP A 414 0.79 26.20 -14.29
C ASP A 414 0.77 24.84 -13.54
N ALA A 415 -0.26 24.01 -13.76
CA ALA A 415 -0.47 22.76 -12.99
C ALA A 415 0.65 21.70 -13.13
N ASP A 416 1.58 21.91 -14.05
CA ASP A 416 2.74 21.08 -14.35
C ASP A 416 4.08 21.78 -14.05
N GLU A 417 4.07 22.86 -13.27
CA GLU A 417 5.25 23.65 -12.91
C GLU A 417 5.59 23.54 -11.43
N ILE A 418 6.64 22.79 -11.12
CA ILE A 418 7.01 22.45 -9.76
C ILE A 418 8.39 23.03 -9.44
N TYR A 419 8.56 23.50 -8.20
CA TYR A 419 9.81 24.09 -7.73
C TYR A 419 10.30 23.30 -6.52
N THR A 420 11.60 22.99 -6.44
CA THR A 420 12.16 22.39 -5.22
C THR A 420 11.95 23.32 -4.02
N VAL A 421 11.92 22.76 -2.81
CA VAL A 421 11.81 23.59 -1.59
C VAL A 421 12.93 24.64 -1.54
N GLU A 422 14.15 24.25 -1.91
CA GLU A 422 15.29 25.17 -1.98
C GLU A 422 15.02 26.35 -2.93
N ASN A 423 14.47 26.08 -4.12
CA ASN A 423 14.15 27.12 -5.10
C ASN A 423 13.07 28.07 -4.58
N ILE A 424 12.02 27.55 -3.93
CA ILE A 424 10.96 28.38 -3.34
C ILE A 424 11.54 29.30 -2.25
N LEU A 425 12.38 28.78 -1.36
CA LEU A 425 13.01 29.57 -0.30
C LEU A 425 13.94 30.65 -0.86
N LYS A 426 14.73 30.32 -1.88
CA LYS A 426 15.59 31.29 -2.58
C LYS A 426 14.78 32.35 -3.32
N ILE A 427 13.65 32.00 -3.95
CA ILE A 427 12.74 32.95 -4.57
C ILE A 427 12.24 33.94 -3.50
N LYS A 428 11.78 33.44 -2.34
CA LYS A 428 11.32 34.32 -1.25
C LYS A 428 12.41 35.28 -0.79
N GLN A 429 13.63 34.78 -0.62
CA GLN A 429 14.78 35.60 -0.23
C GLN A 429 15.14 36.64 -1.31
N MET A 430 15.17 36.24 -2.58
CA MET A 430 15.41 37.14 -3.70
C MET A 430 14.36 38.24 -3.79
N LEU A 431 13.08 37.91 -3.61
CA LEU A 431 11.99 38.90 -3.62
C LEU A 431 12.13 39.91 -2.47
N LEU A 432 12.58 39.46 -1.30
CA LEU A 432 12.87 40.35 -0.17
C LEU A 432 14.01 41.32 -0.46
N ASP A 433 15.10 40.82 -1.04
CA ASP A 433 16.34 41.57 -1.27
C ASP A 433 16.24 42.52 -2.47
N GLU A 434 15.69 42.03 -3.58
CA GLU A 434 15.70 42.76 -4.84
C GLU A 434 14.43 43.57 -5.09
N ARG A 435 13.30 43.19 -4.49
CA ARG A 435 12.00 43.84 -4.68
C ARG A 435 11.62 44.08 -6.16
N PRO A 436 11.74 43.07 -7.06
CA PRO A 436 11.44 43.24 -8.48
C PRO A 436 9.95 43.51 -8.72
N THR A 437 9.62 44.04 -9.89
CA THR A 437 8.24 44.12 -10.41
C THR A 437 7.84 42.89 -11.21
N SER A 438 8.80 42.22 -11.85
CA SER A 438 8.57 41.00 -12.62
C SER A 438 9.80 40.10 -12.61
N VAL A 439 9.59 38.79 -12.65
CA VAL A 439 10.65 37.78 -12.65
C VAL A 439 10.39 36.75 -13.74
N GLY A 440 11.39 36.57 -14.60
CA GLY A 440 11.46 35.45 -15.54
C GLY A 440 12.09 34.23 -14.88
N VAL A 441 11.68 33.04 -15.30
CA VAL A 441 12.17 31.77 -14.76
C VAL A 441 12.62 30.87 -15.90
N ARG A 442 13.78 30.25 -15.76
CA ARG A 442 14.28 29.25 -16.72
C ARG A 442 13.59 27.92 -16.45
N SER A 443 13.17 27.23 -17.51
CA SER A 443 12.54 25.92 -17.40
C SER A 443 13.54 24.77 -17.55
N CYS A 444 13.32 23.71 -16.77
CA CYS A 444 13.81 22.36 -16.96
C CYS A 444 12.61 21.49 -17.37
N THR A 445 12.31 21.47 -18.67
CA THR A 445 11.09 20.84 -19.21
C THR A 445 11.32 19.36 -19.52
N PHE A 446 10.67 18.46 -18.78
CA PHE A 446 10.78 17.01 -18.98
C PHE A 446 10.07 16.55 -20.25
N TYR A 447 10.64 15.53 -20.91
CA TYR A 447 10.18 15.03 -22.20
C TYR A 447 10.17 13.51 -22.29
N GLY A 448 8.99 12.96 -22.59
CA GLY A 448 8.81 11.53 -22.87
C GLY A 448 9.06 10.63 -21.68
N GLY A 449 8.72 11.10 -20.48
CA GLY A 449 9.01 10.46 -19.20
C GLY A 449 9.76 11.41 -18.26
N PHE A 450 10.38 10.85 -17.23
CA PHE A 450 11.03 11.62 -16.15
C PHE A 450 12.56 11.76 -16.33
N ASP A 451 13.17 11.00 -17.23
CA ASP A 451 14.63 10.82 -17.26
C ASP A 451 15.35 11.79 -18.23
N SER A 452 14.60 12.54 -19.04
CA SER A 452 15.15 13.46 -20.04
C SER A 452 14.43 14.79 -20.03
N HIS A 453 15.16 15.87 -20.32
CA HIS A 453 14.62 17.21 -20.39
C HIS A 453 15.07 17.95 -21.66
N LEU A 454 14.30 18.98 -22.02
CA LEU A 454 14.51 19.82 -23.20
C LEU A 454 15.55 20.91 -22.93
N THR A 455 16.38 21.15 -23.95
CA THR A 455 17.39 22.21 -23.98
C THR A 455 17.03 23.29 -25.00
N GLY A 456 17.95 24.20 -25.30
CA GLY A 456 17.79 25.15 -26.42
C GLY A 456 16.64 26.12 -26.18
N PHE A 457 15.62 26.08 -27.04
CA PHE A 457 14.47 26.98 -26.97
C PHE A 457 13.90 27.14 -25.58
N GLU A 458 13.57 26.04 -24.87
CA GLU A 458 12.93 26.06 -23.55
C GLU A 458 13.74 26.80 -22.47
N GLN A 459 15.05 26.95 -22.70
CA GLN A 459 15.99 27.59 -21.79
C GLN A 459 16.36 29.02 -22.19
N LYS A 460 15.72 29.58 -23.24
CA LYS A 460 15.94 30.98 -23.64
C LYS A 460 15.44 31.96 -22.59
N ASN A 461 16.17 33.07 -22.49
CA ASN A 461 15.89 34.11 -21.53
C ASN A 461 14.44 34.64 -21.63
N ASP A 462 13.76 34.69 -20.49
CA ASP A 462 12.41 35.22 -20.29
C ASP A 462 11.29 34.59 -21.14
N ASN A 463 11.45 33.33 -21.52
CA ASN A 463 10.35 32.55 -22.09
C ASN A 463 9.16 32.39 -21.13
N PHE A 464 9.45 32.26 -19.83
CA PHE A 464 8.45 32.05 -18.78
C PHE A 464 8.52 33.18 -17.77
N LEU A 465 7.63 34.15 -17.90
CA LEU A 465 7.39 35.16 -16.86
C LEU A 465 6.39 34.56 -15.85
N ARG A 466 6.75 34.53 -14.57
CA ARG A 466 5.96 33.81 -13.55
C ARG A 466 5.64 34.62 -12.30
N ILE A 467 6.52 35.52 -11.87
CA ILE A 467 6.30 36.26 -10.61
C ILE A 467 6.17 37.75 -10.92
N PHE A 468 5.13 38.37 -10.36
CA PHE A 468 4.81 39.78 -10.56
C PHE A 468 4.53 40.45 -9.23
N LYS A 469 5.01 41.69 -9.07
CA LYS A 469 4.57 42.53 -7.95
C LYS A 469 3.07 42.76 -8.08
N PHE A 470 2.35 42.68 -6.97
CA PHE A 470 0.91 42.86 -6.93
C PHE A 470 0.53 44.13 -6.16
N MET A 471 -0.58 44.75 -6.56
CA MET A 471 -1.25 45.80 -5.79
C MET A 471 -2.74 45.79 -6.11
N LYS A 472 -3.54 46.20 -5.13
CA LYS A 472 -5.00 46.28 -5.27
C LYS A 472 -5.39 47.10 -6.51
N GLY A 473 -6.22 46.52 -7.37
CA GLY A 473 -6.66 47.12 -8.64
C GLY A 473 -5.82 46.72 -9.86
N ALA A 474 -4.75 45.96 -9.68
CA ALA A 474 -4.02 45.35 -10.78
C ALA A 474 -4.81 44.18 -11.39
N TYR A 475 -4.64 43.94 -12.70
CA TYR A 475 -5.30 42.85 -13.42
C TYR A 475 -4.41 42.30 -14.54
N TRP A 476 -4.69 41.08 -15.01
CA TRP A 476 -3.97 40.50 -16.15
C TRP A 476 -4.42 41.16 -17.45
N LYS A 477 -3.51 41.90 -18.09
CA LYS A 477 -3.71 42.46 -19.43
C LYS A 477 -3.72 41.36 -20.48
N THR A 478 -2.77 40.43 -20.37
CA THR A 478 -2.63 39.27 -21.24
C THR A 478 -2.05 38.09 -20.45
N HIS A 479 -2.46 36.87 -20.79
CA HIS A 479 -1.81 35.65 -20.31
C HIS A 479 -0.61 35.22 -21.19
N ARG A 480 -0.55 35.61 -22.47
CA ARG A 480 0.53 35.20 -23.40
C ARG A 480 1.07 36.39 -24.21
N PRO A 481 2.27 36.90 -23.90
CA PRO A 481 3.02 36.64 -22.67
C PRO A 481 2.26 37.16 -21.44
N PRO A 482 2.49 36.61 -20.22
CA PRO A 482 1.88 37.10 -19.00
C PRO A 482 2.26 38.56 -18.76
N THR A 483 1.27 39.44 -18.69
CA THR A 483 1.45 40.89 -18.48
C THR A 483 0.38 41.40 -17.54
N ILE A 484 0.79 42.07 -16.47
CA ILE A 484 -0.10 42.70 -15.51
C ILE A 484 -0.18 44.21 -15.78
N GLU A 485 -1.40 44.76 -15.72
CA GLU A 485 -1.65 46.19 -15.78
C GLU A 485 -1.88 46.70 -14.35
N TYR A 486 -1.24 47.81 -14.00
CA TYR A 486 -1.31 48.41 -12.68
C TYR A 486 -2.25 49.63 -12.66
N PRO A 487 -2.96 49.89 -11.54
CA PRO A 487 -3.85 51.06 -11.43
C PRO A 487 -3.09 52.39 -11.44
N VAL A 488 -1.79 52.35 -11.17
CA VAL A 488 -0.87 53.50 -11.18
C VAL A 488 0.41 53.11 -11.91
N SER A 489 1.07 54.09 -12.51
CA SER A 489 2.41 53.88 -13.08
C SER A 489 3.40 53.56 -11.95
N ILE A 490 4.18 52.49 -12.12
CA ILE A 490 5.22 52.08 -11.18
C ILE A 490 6.58 52.01 -11.88
N GLU A 491 7.64 52.25 -11.11
CA GLU A 491 9.00 51.97 -11.55
C GLU A 491 9.17 50.46 -11.74
N THR A 492 9.64 50.06 -12.93
CA THR A 492 9.82 48.65 -13.29
C THR A 492 11.24 48.19 -12.96
N LYS A 493 11.34 47.04 -12.28
CA LYS A 493 12.59 46.33 -12.03
C LYS A 493 12.37 44.86 -12.41
N HIS A 494 12.93 44.46 -13.54
CA HIS A 494 12.84 43.09 -14.01
C HIS A 494 14.09 42.29 -13.64
N ILE A 495 13.90 41.08 -13.13
CA ILE A 495 14.96 40.08 -13.00
C ILE A 495 14.71 39.04 -14.08
N SER A 496 15.68 38.89 -14.99
CA SER A 496 15.55 37.94 -16.09
C SER A 496 15.74 36.51 -15.62
N SER A 497 15.26 35.53 -16.39
CA SER A 497 15.48 34.11 -16.08
C SER A 497 16.96 33.73 -16.02
N ASP A 498 17.80 34.32 -16.87
CA ASP A 498 19.24 34.09 -16.86
C ASP A 498 19.91 34.67 -15.61
N GLU A 499 19.50 35.88 -15.20
CA GLU A 499 19.98 36.46 -13.94
C GLU A 499 19.55 35.59 -12.77
N LEU A 500 18.28 35.18 -12.73
CA LEU A 500 17.73 34.33 -11.68
C LEU A 500 18.50 33.00 -11.56
N PHE A 501 18.76 32.35 -12.69
CA PHE A 501 19.49 31.09 -12.76
C PHE A 501 20.97 31.26 -12.37
N HIS A 502 21.69 32.22 -12.94
CA HIS A 502 23.12 32.33 -12.69
C HIS A 502 23.47 32.85 -11.29
N LYS A 503 22.65 33.74 -10.73
CA LYS A 503 22.92 34.35 -9.41
C LYS A 503 22.37 33.51 -8.25
N TRP A 504 21.23 32.84 -8.44
CA TRP A 504 20.59 32.07 -7.35
C TRP A 504 20.48 30.57 -7.62
N ASN A 505 20.82 30.09 -8.82
CA ASN A 505 20.65 28.69 -9.23
C ASN A 505 19.21 28.21 -9.07
N ILE A 506 18.26 29.01 -9.55
CA ILE A 506 16.82 28.73 -9.50
C ILE A 506 16.34 28.38 -10.91
N GLN A 507 15.62 27.27 -11.01
CA GLN A 507 14.94 26.83 -12.23
C GLN A 507 13.60 26.18 -11.87
N MET A 508 12.68 26.18 -12.82
CA MET A 508 11.37 25.54 -12.73
C MET A 508 11.43 24.13 -13.31
N HIS A 509 10.93 23.13 -12.60
CA HIS A 509 10.77 21.78 -13.11
C HIS A 509 9.40 21.67 -13.80
N HIS A 510 9.41 21.50 -15.11
CA HIS A 510 8.20 21.62 -15.94
C HIS A 510 7.85 20.28 -16.58
N TYR A 511 6.68 19.75 -16.27
CA TYR A 511 6.27 18.38 -16.60
C TYR A 511 5.34 18.32 -17.82
N SER A 512 5.43 19.28 -18.74
CA SER A 512 4.44 19.45 -19.82
C SER A 512 4.50 18.45 -20.97
N TYR A 513 5.56 17.64 -21.07
CA TYR A 513 5.70 16.59 -22.10
C TYR A 513 5.98 15.21 -21.50
N VAL A 514 5.54 14.98 -20.27
CA VAL A 514 5.81 13.72 -19.58
C VAL A 514 4.80 12.65 -20.00
N PHE A 515 3.50 12.97 -19.94
CA PHE A 515 2.44 12.00 -20.17
C PHE A 515 1.94 12.03 -21.61
N PRO A 516 1.81 10.89 -22.30
CA PRO A 516 1.32 10.89 -23.68
C PRO A 516 -0.06 11.53 -23.87
N THR A 517 -1.01 11.28 -22.98
CA THR A 517 -2.34 11.90 -23.06
C THR A 517 -2.27 13.42 -22.88
N GLN A 518 -1.42 13.92 -21.97
CA GLN A 518 -1.15 15.35 -21.78
C GLN A 518 -0.67 16.01 -23.08
N VAL A 519 0.31 15.40 -23.75
CA VAL A 519 0.85 15.93 -25.01
C VAL A 519 -0.20 15.90 -26.11
N LYS A 520 -1.01 14.84 -26.19
CA LYS A 520 -2.12 14.74 -27.15
C LYS A 520 -3.13 15.87 -26.96
N TYR A 521 -3.61 16.09 -25.73
CA TYR A 521 -4.55 17.17 -25.40
C TYR A 521 -3.96 18.56 -25.69
N LYS A 522 -2.68 18.78 -25.35
CA LYS A 522 -1.96 20.02 -25.67
C LYS A 522 -1.94 20.28 -27.18
N MET A 523 -1.63 19.25 -27.98
CA MET A 523 -1.60 19.37 -29.44
C MET A 523 -2.98 19.59 -30.05
N ASP A 524 -4.03 18.97 -29.51
CA ASP A 524 -5.40 19.18 -29.98
C ASP A 524 -5.86 20.64 -29.80
N TYR A 525 -5.45 21.30 -28.72
CA TYR A 525 -5.70 22.72 -28.49
C TYR A 525 -4.83 23.60 -29.41
N TYR A 526 -3.52 23.34 -29.50
CA TYR A 526 -2.59 24.18 -30.27
C TYR A 526 -2.84 24.12 -31.78
N ALA A 527 -3.08 22.92 -32.33
CA ALA A 527 -3.26 22.73 -33.78
C ALA A 527 -4.53 23.39 -34.33
N ASN A 528 -5.57 23.56 -33.50
CA ASN A 528 -6.88 24.02 -33.93
C ASN A 528 -7.19 25.48 -33.56
N PHE A 529 -6.57 26.02 -32.50
CA PHE A 529 -6.96 27.32 -31.95
C PHE A 529 -5.90 28.43 -32.06
N LEU A 530 -4.59 28.11 -32.00
CA LEU A 530 -3.52 29.12 -31.85
C LEU A 530 -2.81 29.55 -33.16
N ASN A 531 -3.46 29.38 -34.31
CA ASN A 531 -2.92 29.61 -35.66
C ASN A 531 -1.77 28.64 -36.03
N ARG A 532 -1.88 28.02 -37.21
CA ARG A 532 -1.03 26.88 -37.65
C ARG A 532 0.43 27.24 -37.94
N ASP A 533 0.75 28.52 -38.07
CA ASP A 533 2.04 28.95 -38.60
C ASP A 533 3.20 28.55 -37.67
N GLY A 534 4.06 27.66 -38.15
CA GLY A 534 5.26 27.22 -37.44
C GLY A 534 5.06 26.16 -36.34
N ILE A 535 4.01 25.33 -36.42
CA ILE A 535 3.88 24.07 -35.65
C ILE A 535 4.23 22.89 -36.58
N ILE A 536 4.93 21.87 -36.06
CA ILE A 536 5.26 20.66 -36.82
C ILE A 536 3.95 19.88 -37.12
N PRO A 537 3.62 19.61 -38.39
CA PRO A 537 2.43 18.85 -38.74
C PRO A 537 2.46 17.45 -38.12
N ASN A 538 1.33 16.99 -37.58
CA ASN A 538 1.18 15.66 -36.98
C ASN A 538 2.23 15.36 -35.89
N TYR A 539 2.73 16.39 -35.20
CA TYR A 539 3.79 16.33 -34.20
C TYR A 539 3.64 15.18 -33.20
N TYR A 540 2.43 14.99 -32.66
CA TYR A 540 2.16 13.93 -31.68
C TYR A 540 2.58 12.55 -32.21
N ASN A 541 2.17 12.20 -33.44
CA ASN A 541 2.46 10.89 -34.00
C ASN A 541 3.86 10.82 -34.63
N ASP A 542 4.31 11.88 -35.29
CA ASP A 542 5.52 11.85 -36.10
C ASP A 542 6.81 12.19 -35.34
N VAL A 543 6.70 12.86 -34.19
CA VAL A 543 7.82 13.23 -33.33
C VAL A 543 7.68 12.57 -31.97
N TYR A 544 6.66 12.95 -31.19
CA TYR A 544 6.54 12.55 -29.79
C TYR A 544 6.39 11.03 -29.61
N LEU A 545 5.38 10.41 -30.24
CA LEU A 545 5.12 8.98 -30.12
C LEU A 545 6.27 8.12 -30.63
N LYS A 546 6.85 8.47 -31.78
CA LYS A 546 8.01 7.74 -32.32
C LYS A 546 9.24 7.90 -31.43
N TRP A 547 9.41 9.04 -30.77
CA TRP A 547 10.52 9.26 -29.86
C TRP A 547 10.35 8.40 -28.60
N ILE A 548 9.19 8.45 -27.93
CA ILE A 548 8.98 7.71 -26.65
C ILE A 548 8.97 6.18 -26.83
N THR A 549 8.59 5.68 -28.01
CA THR A 549 8.58 4.24 -28.34
C THR A 549 9.86 3.77 -29.04
N GLY A 550 10.74 4.70 -29.43
CA GLY A 550 11.92 4.42 -30.23
C GLY A 550 13.12 3.91 -29.43
N THR A 551 13.94 3.08 -30.08
CA THR A 551 15.31 2.77 -29.64
C THR A 551 16.16 4.04 -29.56
N VAL A 552 17.30 3.97 -28.87
CA VAL A 552 18.24 5.10 -28.76
C VAL A 552 18.62 5.68 -30.13
N GLN A 553 18.86 4.82 -31.12
CA GLN A 553 19.19 5.25 -32.49
C GLN A 553 18.00 5.94 -33.19
N GLN A 554 16.78 5.45 -32.97
CA GLN A 554 15.57 6.06 -33.54
C GLN A 554 15.27 7.43 -32.90
N LYS A 555 15.44 7.55 -31.57
CA LYS A 555 15.33 8.83 -30.86
C LYS A 555 16.26 9.86 -31.47
N ILE A 556 17.55 9.54 -31.58
CA ILE A 556 18.57 10.40 -32.20
C ILE A 556 18.18 10.80 -33.62
N ALA A 557 17.74 9.84 -34.45
CA ALA A 557 17.35 10.12 -35.83
C ALA A 557 16.17 11.12 -35.92
N ILE A 558 15.19 11.00 -35.02
CA ILE A 558 14.04 11.93 -34.94
C ILE A 558 14.54 13.32 -34.55
N GLU A 559 15.39 13.46 -33.53
CA GLU A 559 15.88 14.78 -33.13
C GLU A 559 16.69 15.46 -34.23
N TYR A 560 17.52 14.72 -34.98
CA TYR A 560 18.24 15.27 -36.14
C TYR A 560 17.30 15.64 -37.29
N GLN A 561 16.25 14.86 -37.53
CA GLN A 561 15.29 15.15 -38.59
C GLN A 561 14.54 16.48 -38.35
N TYR A 562 14.17 16.75 -37.10
CA TYR A 562 13.38 17.94 -36.73
C TYR A 562 14.21 19.06 -36.09
N ASN A 563 15.53 18.89 -35.97
CA ASN A 563 16.44 19.77 -35.23
C ASN A 563 16.00 20.00 -33.77
N GLY A 564 15.59 18.91 -33.13
CA GLY A 564 15.01 18.88 -31.79
C GLY A 564 13.72 18.08 -31.75
N VAL A 565 12.99 18.21 -30.65
CA VAL A 565 11.75 17.47 -30.39
C VAL A 565 10.60 18.36 -29.93
N HIS A 566 10.73 19.68 -29.97
CA HIS A 566 9.67 20.62 -29.59
C HIS A 566 8.58 20.70 -30.67
N GLU A 567 7.33 21.03 -30.32
CA GLU A 567 6.21 21.09 -31.28
C GLU A 567 6.30 22.22 -32.31
N PHE A 568 7.16 23.21 -32.08
CA PHE A 568 7.28 24.36 -32.98
C PHE A 568 8.43 24.11 -33.96
N THR A 569 8.25 24.58 -35.18
CA THR A 569 9.29 24.57 -36.21
C THR A 569 10.51 25.38 -35.79
N ILE A 570 11.69 24.99 -36.28
CA ILE A 570 12.95 25.66 -35.97
C ILE A 570 12.92 27.16 -36.32
N GLU A 571 12.24 27.55 -37.40
CA GLU A 571 12.12 28.96 -37.81
C GLU A 571 11.37 29.80 -36.78
N ARG A 572 10.44 29.18 -36.04
CA ARG A 572 9.61 29.87 -35.04
C ARG A 572 10.30 29.96 -33.68
N ARG A 573 11.00 28.90 -33.25
CA ARG A 573 11.47 28.78 -31.84
C ARG A 573 12.94 28.36 -31.69
N GLY A 574 13.59 27.92 -32.76
CA GLY A 574 14.97 27.41 -32.72
C GLY A 574 15.03 25.91 -32.37
N ASP A 575 16.25 25.41 -32.18
CA ASP A 575 16.52 24.02 -31.82
C ASP A 575 16.16 23.70 -30.36
N CYS A 576 15.82 22.44 -30.11
CA CYS A 576 15.35 21.98 -28.80
C CYS A 576 15.56 20.46 -28.63
N TYR A 577 16.79 20.06 -28.30
CA TYR A 577 17.20 18.66 -28.14
C TYR A 577 16.95 18.14 -26.73
N THR A 578 16.86 16.82 -26.58
CA THR A 578 16.79 16.19 -25.26
C THR A 578 18.18 15.92 -24.68
N VAL A 579 18.30 16.04 -23.36
CA VAL A 579 19.47 15.56 -22.60
C VAL A 579 19.01 14.80 -21.36
N MET A 580 19.83 13.88 -20.87
CA MET A 580 19.55 13.14 -19.63
C MET A 580 19.49 14.11 -18.45
N TYR A 581 18.53 13.90 -17.55
CA TYR A 581 18.45 14.59 -16.28
C TYR A 581 19.21 13.80 -15.22
N ASP A 582 20.20 14.42 -14.57
CA ASP A 582 21.12 13.78 -13.62
C ASP A 582 21.03 14.33 -12.19
N ASP A 583 20.05 15.21 -11.93
CA ASP A 583 19.79 15.79 -10.61
C ASP A 583 18.49 15.22 -9.99
N PHE A 584 18.10 15.69 -8.80
CA PHE A 584 16.89 15.25 -8.11
C PHE A 584 15.65 15.98 -8.64
N HIS A 585 14.54 15.25 -8.81
CA HIS A 585 13.24 15.88 -9.00
C HIS A 585 12.76 16.53 -7.68
N PRO A 586 11.80 17.48 -7.76
CA PRO A 586 11.15 18.06 -6.58
C PRO A 586 10.61 16.99 -5.62
N GLU A 587 10.54 17.37 -4.35
CA GLU A 587 10.23 16.50 -3.22
C GLU A 587 8.91 15.74 -3.42
N THR A 588 7.84 16.42 -3.84
CA THR A 588 6.52 15.81 -4.05
C THR A 588 6.48 14.86 -5.25
N ILE A 589 7.29 15.10 -6.28
CA ILE A 589 7.43 14.18 -7.41
C ILE A 589 8.18 12.92 -6.99
N ARG A 590 9.26 13.05 -6.21
CA ARG A 590 10.00 11.90 -5.68
C ARG A 590 9.14 11.06 -4.72
N ARG A 591 8.32 11.71 -3.90
CA ARG A 591 7.35 11.06 -3.00
C ARG A 591 6.43 10.11 -3.77
N ASP A 592 5.91 10.56 -4.91
CA ASP A 592 4.86 9.88 -5.68
C ASP A 592 5.36 9.19 -6.96
N PHE A 593 6.67 9.06 -7.10
CA PHE A 593 7.28 8.58 -8.33
C PHE A 593 6.76 7.21 -8.79
N HIS A 594 6.46 6.33 -7.84
CA HIS A 594 5.89 5.01 -8.12
C HIS A 594 4.59 5.12 -8.92
N VAL A 595 3.64 5.93 -8.43
CA VAL A 595 2.32 6.14 -9.05
C VAL A 595 2.46 6.87 -10.38
N LEU A 596 3.29 7.91 -10.43
CA LEU A 596 3.50 8.70 -11.65
C LEU A 596 4.17 7.89 -12.77
N LYS A 597 5.18 7.07 -12.44
CA LYS A 597 5.82 6.17 -13.41
C LYS A 597 4.88 5.05 -13.86
N GLN A 598 4.01 4.54 -12.97
CA GLN A 598 2.97 3.58 -13.34
C GLN A 598 1.98 4.17 -14.32
N ARG A 599 1.47 5.39 -14.07
CA ARG A 599 0.60 6.11 -15.00
C ARG A 599 1.24 6.26 -16.38
N PHE A 600 2.50 6.72 -16.43
CA PHE A 600 3.23 6.85 -17.69
C PHE A 600 3.30 5.50 -18.44
N LYS A 601 3.64 4.41 -17.74
CA LYS A 601 3.67 3.05 -18.31
C LYS A 601 2.30 2.60 -18.82
N SER A 602 1.21 2.85 -18.09
CA SER A 602 -0.13 2.47 -18.53
C SER A 602 -0.57 3.24 -19.79
N GLU A 603 -0.24 4.52 -19.89
CA GLU A 603 -0.53 5.32 -21.09
C GLU A 603 0.28 4.81 -22.30
N MET A 604 1.56 4.46 -22.10
CA MET A 604 2.40 3.85 -23.12
C MET A 604 1.83 2.53 -23.64
N LEU A 605 1.37 1.64 -22.75
CA LEU A 605 0.75 0.38 -23.12
C LEU A 605 -0.55 0.59 -23.91
N SER A 606 -1.38 1.54 -23.50
CA SER A 606 -2.62 1.90 -24.21
C SER A 606 -2.35 2.36 -25.65
N ILE A 607 -1.29 3.16 -25.87
CA ILE A 607 -0.91 3.65 -27.21
C ILE A 607 -0.38 2.54 -28.10
N ILE A 608 0.49 1.66 -27.58
CA ILE A 608 0.98 0.49 -28.31
C ILE A 608 -0.21 -0.36 -28.76
N HIS A 609 -1.22 -0.47 -27.91
CA HIS A 609 -2.43 -1.21 -28.19
C HIS A 609 -3.36 -0.50 -29.20
N GLU A 610 -3.56 0.82 -29.13
CA GLU A 610 -4.34 1.58 -30.13
C GLU A 610 -3.74 1.50 -31.55
N ASN A 611 -2.41 1.53 -31.69
CA ASN A 611 -1.75 1.37 -32.97
C ASN A 611 -1.92 -0.04 -33.57
N SER A 612 -2.36 -1.02 -32.78
CA SER A 612 -2.73 -2.36 -33.25
C SER A 612 -4.20 -2.48 -33.71
N LYS A 613 -5.05 -1.45 -33.50
CA LYS A 613 -6.50 -1.46 -33.77
C LYS A 613 -6.94 -1.17 -35.22
N ASN A 614 -6.04 -1.05 -36.19
CA ASN A 614 -6.41 -0.78 -37.60
C ASN A 614 -7.07 -1.96 -38.36
N ASP A 615 -7.74 -2.90 -37.68
CA ASP A 615 -8.35 -4.09 -38.30
C ASP A 615 -9.76 -4.45 -37.72
N VAL A 616 -10.75 -3.57 -37.97
CA VAL A 616 -12.14 -3.69 -37.49
C VAL A 616 -12.90 -4.90 -38.10
N MET A 617 -12.32 -5.65 -39.05
CA MET A 617 -12.96 -6.80 -39.71
C MET A 617 -12.82 -8.15 -38.95
N VAL A 618 -12.07 -8.19 -37.85
CA VAL A 618 -11.68 -9.43 -37.14
C VAL A 618 -12.74 -9.92 -36.12
N PRO A 619 -13.34 -9.07 -35.25
CA PRO A 619 -14.25 -9.55 -34.19
C PRO A 619 -15.52 -10.25 -34.70
N LEU A 620 -16.15 -9.72 -35.76
CA LEU A 620 -17.39 -10.28 -36.32
C LEU A 620 -17.18 -11.65 -37.00
N LYS A 621 -16.00 -11.88 -37.58
CA LYS A 621 -15.65 -13.18 -38.19
C LYS A 621 -15.38 -14.24 -37.11
N GLN A 622 -14.68 -13.86 -36.04
CA GLN A 622 -14.40 -14.73 -34.91
C GLN A 622 -15.70 -15.17 -34.21
N LEU A 623 -16.62 -14.23 -33.96
CA LEU A 623 -17.92 -14.52 -33.36
C LEU A 623 -18.71 -15.57 -34.16
N LYS A 624 -18.73 -15.44 -35.50
CA LYS A 624 -19.43 -16.41 -36.36
C LYS A 624 -18.86 -17.82 -36.26
N GLN A 625 -17.53 -17.95 -36.12
CA GLN A 625 -16.87 -19.24 -35.94
C GLN A 625 -17.15 -19.83 -34.55
N ASN A 626 -16.99 -19.02 -33.49
CA ASN A 626 -17.21 -19.43 -32.11
C ASN A 626 -18.66 -19.90 -31.89
N LYS A 627 -19.64 -19.23 -32.49
CA LYS A 627 -21.05 -19.68 -32.51
C LYS A 627 -21.24 -21.05 -33.13
N ALA A 628 -20.65 -21.28 -34.31
CA ALA A 628 -20.78 -22.56 -35.01
C ALA A 628 -20.16 -23.71 -34.20
N GLN A 629 -19.13 -23.43 -33.40
CA GLN A 629 -18.50 -24.40 -32.49
C GLN A 629 -19.35 -24.63 -31.23
N LEU A 630 -19.90 -23.58 -30.60
CA LEU A 630 -20.78 -23.70 -29.42
C LEU A 630 -22.04 -24.53 -29.68
N MET A 631 -22.62 -24.41 -30.89
CA MET A 631 -23.84 -25.12 -31.29
C MET A 631 -23.66 -26.63 -31.45
N LYS A 632 -22.43 -27.11 -31.70
CA LYS A 632 -22.17 -28.54 -31.93
C LYS A 632 -22.13 -29.38 -30.64
N ARG A 633 -21.85 -28.77 -29.48
CA ARG A 633 -21.80 -29.33 -28.10
C ARG A 633 -20.93 -30.59 -27.86
N GLU A 634 -20.72 -31.46 -28.84
CA GLU A 634 -19.93 -32.70 -28.72
C GLU A 634 -18.44 -32.51 -29.04
N PHE A 635 -18.04 -31.36 -29.62
CA PHE A 635 -16.65 -31.07 -30.00
C PHE A 635 -16.31 -29.60 -29.76
N TYR A 636 -16.00 -29.23 -28.52
CA TYR A 636 -15.37 -27.93 -28.27
C TYR A 636 -13.90 -27.94 -28.75
N PRO A 637 -13.36 -26.78 -29.14
CA PRO A 637 -11.91 -26.62 -29.29
C PRO A 637 -11.16 -26.95 -27.99
N ASP A 638 -9.91 -27.40 -28.11
CA ASP A 638 -9.09 -27.85 -26.97
C ASP A 638 -9.06 -26.86 -25.80
N HIS A 639 -8.88 -25.56 -26.07
CA HIS A 639 -8.84 -24.54 -25.00
C HIS A 639 -10.15 -24.45 -24.19
N TRP A 640 -11.30 -24.69 -24.79
CA TRP A 640 -12.59 -24.77 -24.07
C TRP A 640 -12.75 -26.09 -23.32
N ASN A 641 -12.28 -27.21 -23.87
CA ASN A 641 -12.25 -28.48 -23.15
C ASN A 641 -11.34 -28.39 -21.91
N HIS A 642 -10.18 -27.73 -22.03
CA HIS A 642 -9.28 -27.52 -20.89
C HIS A 642 -9.94 -26.66 -19.81
N LEU A 643 -10.64 -25.57 -20.18
CA LEU A 643 -11.40 -24.77 -19.21
C LEU A 643 -12.48 -25.60 -18.51
N VAL A 644 -13.32 -26.33 -19.26
CA VAL A 644 -14.40 -27.16 -18.69
C VAL A 644 -13.85 -28.24 -17.75
N TYR A 645 -12.68 -28.81 -18.07
CA TYR A 645 -11.98 -29.75 -17.21
C TYR A 645 -11.46 -29.08 -15.93
N ILE A 646 -10.75 -27.95 -16.05
CA ILE A 646 -10.19 -27.20 -14.92
C ILE A 646 -11.28 -26.74 -13.93
N LEU A 647 -12.44 -26.34 -14.42
CA LEU A 647 -13.55 -25.90 -13.58
C LEU A 647 -14.08 -26.99 -12.63
N LYS A 648 -13.83 -28.27 -12.88
CA LYS A 648 -14.17 -29.37 -11.95
C LYS A 648 -13.39 -29.30 -10.63
N PHE A 649 -12.25 -28.63 -10.63
CA PHE A 649 -11.38 -28.47 -9.45
C PHE A 649 -11.67 -27.18 -8.68
N VAL A 650 -12.64 -26.40 -9.15
CA VAL A 650 -13.09 -25.16 -8.51
C VAL A 650 -14.34 -25.47 -7.68
N PRO A 651 -14.39 -25.11 -6.39
CA PRO A 651 -15.55 -25.35 -5.54
C PRO A 651 -16.67 -24.34 -5.87
N MET A 652 -17.40 -24.61 -6.96
CA MET A 652 -18.40 -23.69 -7.54
C MET A 652 -19.53 -23.30 -6.57
N LEU A 653 -19.77 -24.07 -5.52
CA LEU A 653 -20.83 -23.81 -4.51
C LEU A 653 -20.64 -22.49 -3.74
N TYR A 654 -19.40 -21.98 -3.68
CA TYR A 654 -19.05 -20.80 -2.88
C TYR A 654 -18.72 -19.58 -3.73
N LEU A 655 -18.45 -19.77 -5.02
CA LEU A 655 -18.06 -18.66 -5.89
C LEU A 655 -19.22 -17.71 -6.16
N LYS A 656 -18.94 -16.42 -6.00
CA LYS A 656 -19.90 -15.36 -6.25
C LYS A 656 -19.83 -14.89 -7.69
N THR A 657 -18.64 -14.63 -8.23
CA THR A 657 -18.49 -13.94 -9.52
C THR A 657 -17.37 -14.53 -10.39
N PHE A 658 -17.67 -14.72 -11.67
CA PHE A 658 -16.71 -15.15 -12.70
C PHE A 658 -16.29 -13.97 -13.57
N HIS A 659 -15.10 -13.45 -13.35
CA HIS A 659 -14.54 -12.29 -14.03
C HIS A 659 -13.72 -12.74 -15.25
N HIS A 660 -14.24 -12.55 -16.46
CA HIS A 660 -13.52 -12.88 -17.70
C HIS A 660 -12.86 -11.62 -18.27
N VAL A 661 -11.53 -11.57 -18.21
CA VAL A 661 -10.71 -10.46 -18.72
C VAL A 661 -10.34 -10.71 -20.18
N LEU A 662 -10.49 -9.68 -21.02
CA LEU A 662 -10.51 -9.78 -22.49
C LEU A 662 -11.54 -10.80 -22.97
N CYS A 663 -12.80 -10.55 -22.60
CA CYS A 663 -13.88 -11.48 -22.89
C CYS A 663 -14.22 -11.63 -24.38
N ARG A 664 -13.67 -10.76 -25.25
CA ARG A 664 -13.90 -10.76 -26.69
C ARG A 664 -15.40 -10.80 -26.99
N ASP A 665 -15.81 -11.68 -27.90
CA ASP A 665 -17.20 -11.85 -28.33
C ASP A 665 -18.14 -12.45 -27.27
N GLY A 666 -17.66 -12.76 -26.06
CA GLY A 666 -18.47 -13.28 -24.97
C GLY A 666 -18.81 -14.77 -25.05
N SER A 667 -18.26 -15.52 -26.01
CA SER A 667 -18.53 -16.96 -26.18
C SER A 667 -18.33 -17.82 -24.92
N THR A 668 -17.40 -17.47 -24.04
CA THR A 668 -17.20 -18.16 -22.75
C THR A 668 -18.42 -18.09 -21.83
N TYR A 669 -19.19 -16.99 -21.85
CA TYR A 669 -20.45 -16.90 -21.09
C TYR A 669 -21.41 -18.02 -21.52
N GLN A 670 -21.59 -18.21 -22.82
CA GLN A 670 -22.47 -19.25 -23.35
C GLN A 670 -21.90 -20.67 -23.11
N LEU A 671 -20.57 -20.83 -23.14
CA LEU A 671 -19.90 -22.08 -22.81
C LEU A 671 -20.22 -22.53 -21.37
N LEU A 672 -20.07 -21.63 -20.39
CA LEU A 672 -20.38 -21.92 -18.98
C LEU A 672 -21.84 -22.33 -18.80
N LYS A 673 -22.77 -21.60 -19.44
CA LYS A 673 -24.20 -21.90 -19.43
C LYS A 673 -24.53 -23.27 -20.05
N ASN A 674 -23.89 -23.62 -21.17
CA ASN A 674 -24.08 -24.92 -21.82
C ASN A 674 -23.61 -26.10 -20.96
N ASN A 675 -22.68 -25.85 -20.02
CA ASN A 675 -22.13 -26.86 -19.11
C ASN A 675 -22.73 -26.79 -17.69
N ASN A 676 -23.87 -26.09 -17.52
CA ASN A 676 -24.61 -25.97 -16.26
C ASN A 676 -23.81 -25.35 -15.09
N TYR A 677 -22.87 -24.47 -15.36
CA TYR A 677 -22.22 -23.67 -14.31
C TYR A 677 -23.06 -22.44 -13.99
N ASP A 678 -23.58 -22.37 -12.77
CA ASP A 678 -24.37 -21.24 -12.25
C ASP A 678 -23.45 -20.24 -11.55
N VAL A 679 -22.96 -19.25 -12.30
CA VAL A 679 -22.05 -18.19 -11.80
C VAL A 679 -22.51 -16.82 -12.25
N ASN A 680 -22.26 -15.79 -11.43
CA ASN A 680 -22.43 -14.41 -11.85
C ASN A 680 -21.28 -14.01 -12.81
N TYR A 681 -21.50 -14.16 -14.11
CA TYR A 681 -20.47 -13.86 -15.11
C TYR A 681 -20.34 -12.35 -15.37
N LYS A 682 -19.11 -11.85 -15.40
CA LYS A 682 -18.79 -10.48 -15.82
C LYS A 682 -17.68 -10.51 -16.86
N GLY A 683 -17.97 -10.02 -18.07
CA GLY A 683 -16.99 -9.91 -19.14
C GLY A 683 -16.41 -8.51 -19.22
N TYR A 684 -15.08 -8.40 -19.32
CA TYR A 684 -14.38 -7.13 -19.48
C TYR A 684 -13.59 -7.15 -20.78
N ASP A 685 -13.74 -6.12 -21.59
CA ASP A 685 -12.93 -5.92 -22.78
C ASP A 685 -12.68 -4.42 -22.97
N TYR A 686 -11.50 -4.03 -23.45
CA TYR A 686 -11.19 -2.62 -23.67
C TYR A 686 -11.99 -2.04 -24.85
N SER A 687 -12.51 -2.89 -25.75
CA SER A 687 -13.18 -2.47 -26.97
C SER A 687 -14.69 -2.32 -26.75
N ALA A 688 -15.18 -1.07 -26.85
CA ALA A 688 -16.60 -0.77 -26.75
C ALA A 688 -17.43 -1.51 -27.80
N ASP A 689 -16.92 -1.64 -29.03
CA ASP A 689 -17.60 -2.34 -30.12
C ASP A 689 -17.72 -3.85 -29.86
N VAL A 690 -16.69 -4.44 -29.27
CA VAL A 690 -16.67 -5.87 -28.90
C VAL A 690 -17.64 -6.13 -27.75
N VAL A 691 -17.63 -5.28 -26.73
CA VAL A 691 -18.59 -5.33 -25.61
C VAL A 691 -20.01 -5.18 -26.11
N GLN A 692 -20.27 -4.21 -26.99
CA GLN A 692 -21.59 -4.00 -27.56
C GLN A 692 -22.06 -5.21 -28.36
N THR A 693 -21.17 -5.77 -29.20
CA THR A 693 -21.44 -7.01 -29.95
C THR A 693 -21.79 -8.17 -29.02
N ALA A 694 -21.04 -8.36 -27.92
CA ALA A 694 -21.30 -9.44 -26.97
C ALA A 694 -22.64 -9.27 -26.24
N LYS A 695 -23.01 -8.02 -25.86
CA LYS A 695 -24.31 -7.73 -25.23
C LYS A 695 -25.48 -8.06 -26.13
N GLU A 696 -25.45 -7.58 -27.36
CA GLU A 696 -26.49 -7.81 -28.36
C GLU A 696 -26.64 -9.30 -28.65
N GLU A 697 -25.50 -9.98 -28.81
CA GLU A 697 -25.49 -11.37 -29.21
C GLU A 697 -26.04 -12.31 -28.14
N TRP A 698 -25.53 -12.19 -26.91
CA TRP A 698 -25.91 -13.10 -25.82
C TRP A 698 -27.13 -12.62 -25.04
N SER A 699 -27.68 -11.46 -25.40
CA SER A 699 -28.79 -10.81 -24.68
C SER A 699 -28.50 -10.72 -23.18
N TYR A 700 -27.29 -10.28 -22.84
CA TYR A 700 -26.77 -10.27 -21.47
C TYR A 700 -25.98 -8.98 -21.20
N ASP A 701 -26.34 -8.24 -20.15
CA ASP A 701 -25.86 -6.87 -19.95
C ASP A 701 -24.54 -6.76 -19.16
N GLN A 702 -24.07 -7.83 -18.52
CA GLN A 702 -22.88 -7.81 -17.64
C GLN A 702 -21.55 -7.91 -18.44
N PHE A 703 -21.49 -7.23 -19.58
CA PHE A 703 -20.24 -6.97 -20.30
C PHE A 703 -19.87 -5.49 -20.14
N TYR A 704 -18.59 -5.22 -19.91
CA TYR A 704 -18.12 -3.89 -19.54
C TYR A 704 -16.93 -3.47 -20.40
N THR A 705 -16.98 -2.24 -20.91
CA THR A 705 -15.85 -1.60 -21.56
C THR A 705 -14.86 -1.14 -20.50
N LYS A 706 -13.83 -1.95 -20.24
CA LYS A 706 -12.79 -1.67 -19.25
C LYS A 706 -11.45 -2.23 -19.73
N ASP A 707 -10.41 -1.44 -19.57
CA ASP A 707 -9.04 -1.93 -19.65
C ASP A 707 -8.73 -2.81 -18.42
N ILE A 708 -7.85 -3.79 -18.58
CA ILE A 708 -7.46 -4.68 -17.48
C ILE A 708 -6.90 -3.89 -16.29
N TYR A 709 -6.12 -2.84 -16.54
CA TYR A 709 -5.50 -2.02 -15.50
C TYR A 709 -6.49 -1.08 -14.79
N GLN A 710 -7.75 -1.04 -15.24
CA GLN A 710 -8.85 -0.33 -14.57
C GLN A 710 -9.66 -1.25 -13.63
N LEU A 711 -9.29 -2.53 -13.54
CA LEU A 711 -9.87 -3.44 -12.57
C LEU A 711 -9.21 -3.19 -11.21
N CYS A 712 -10.02 -3.21 -10.15
CA CYS A 712 -9.57 -3.06 -8.77
C CYS A 712 -9.75 -4.40 -8.03
N ASP A 713 -9.10 -4.54 -6.87
CA ASP A 713 -9.09 -5.74 -6.03
C ASP A 713 -10.40 -6.55 -6.04
N PHE A 714 -10.26 -7.83 -6.37
CA PHE A 714 -11.23 -8.89 -6.12
C PHE A 714 -10.91 -9.57 -4.78
N GLY A 715 -11.77 -10.47 -4.31
CA GLY A 715 -11.58 -11.08 -2.99
C GLY A 715 -12.06 -12.52 -2.87
N GLU A 716 -12.37 -12.91 -1.63
CA GLU A 716 -12.88 -14.23 -1.27
C GLU A 716 -14.13 -14.56 -2.12
N ASN A 717 -14.11 -15.73 -2.78
CA ASN A 717 -15.14 -16.24 -3.69
C ASN A 717 -15.20 -15.65 -5.12
N ASP A 718 -14.23 -14.84 -5.55
CA ASP A 718 -14.14 -14.41 -6.95
C ASP A 718 -13.15 -15.28 -7.74
N ILE A 719 -13.46 -15.50 -9.02
CA ILE A 719 -12.55 -16.16 -9.98
C ILE A 719 -12.25 -15.24 -11.15
N ILE A 720 -10.96 -15.11 -11.48
CA ILE A 720 -10.52 -14.46 -12.71
C ILE A 720 -10.25 -15.53 -13.76
N TYR A 721 -10.75 -15.31 -14.98
CA TYR A 721 -10.41 -16.10 -16.15
C TYR A 721 -9.72 -15.20 -17.18
N ALA A 722 -8.50 -15.55 -17.55
CA ALA A 722 -7.70 -14.88 -18.56
C ALA A 722 -7.42 -15.85 -19.71
N ASP A 723 -7.97 -15.57 -20.89
CA ASP A 723 -7.93 -16.47 -22.05
C ASP A 723 -7.12 -15.87 -23.21
N GLY A 724 -5.88 -16.33 -23.40
CA GLY A 724 -4.99 -15.84 -24.47
C GLY A 724 -4.69 -14.33 -24.38
N LEU A 725 -4.80 -13.77 -23.18
CA LEU A 725 -4.45 -12.39 -22.83
C LEU A 725 -2.93 -12.20 -22.74
N LEU A 726 -2.27 -13.16 -22.08
CA LEU A 726 -0.82 -13.15 -21.87
C LEU A 726 -0.04 -13.44 -23.17
N ASP A 727 -0.70 -13.93 -24.21
CA ASP A 727 -0.12 -14.15 -25.53
C ASP A 727 -0.01 -12.84 -26.34
N ALA A 728 -0.81 -11.81 -26.04
CA ALA A 728 -0.98 -10.64 -26.91
C ALA A 728 -0.23 -9.38 -26.46
N LEU A 729 0.46 -9.41 -25.31
CA LEU A 729 1.09 -8.23 -24.70
C LEU A 729 2.62 -8.32 -24.70
N LEU A 730 3.30 -7.22 -25.03
CA LEU A 730 4.77 -7.09 -25.06
C LEU A 730 5.45 -7.21 -23.68
N ASP A 731 4.66 -7.14 -22.61
CA ASP A 731 5.10 -7.17 -21.22
C ASP A 731 4.24 -8.17 -20.43
N SER A 732 4.30 -9.43 -20.86
CA SER A 732 3.42 -10.50 -20.38
C SER A 732 3.62 -10.80 -18.88
N ASP A 733 4.85 -10.67 -18.38
CA ASP A 733 5.20 -10.90 -16.97
C ASP A 733 4.53 -9.88 -16.04
N ASN A 734 4.57 -8.58 -16.38
CA ASN A 734 3.91 -7.54 -15.58
C ASN A 734 2.38 -7.64 -15.66
N CYS A 735 1.83 -8.08 -16.79
CA CYS A 735 0.39 -8.32 -16.92
C CYS A 735 -0.05 -9.50 -16.03
N LEU A 736 0.73 -10.59 -16.01
CA LEU A 736 0.48 -11.71 -15.11
C LEU A 736 0.56 -11.27 -13.65
N ASP A 737 1.63 -10.55 -13.27
CA ASP A 737 1.80 -9.99 -11.93
C ASP A 737 0.60 -9.11 -11.53
N PHE A 738 0.13 -8.24 -12.43
CA PHE A 738 -1.06 -7.43 -12.19
C PHE A 738 -2.33 -8.25 -11.99
N ILE A 739 -2.60 -9.27 -12.83
CA ILE A 739 -3.78 -10.14 -12.67
C ILE A 739 -3.79 -10.81 -11.30
N LEU A 740 -2.63 -11.29 -10.84
CA LEU A 740 -2.50 -11.93 -9.53
C LEU A 740 -2.68 -10.90 -8.40
N LYS A 741 -2.20 -9.67 -8.57
CA LYS A 741 -2.41 -8.57 -7.62
C LYS A 741 -3.84 -8.09 -7.50
N LEU A 742 -4.76 -8.53 -8.38
CA LEU A 742 -6.19 -8.33 -8.18
C LEU A 742 -6.77 -9.26 -7.12
N ASN A 743 -5.97 -10.10 -6.45
CA ASN A 743 -6.33 -10.82 -5.22
C ASN A 743 -7.61 -11.69 -5.29
N ALA A 744 -7.97 -12.19 -6.47
CA ALA A 744 -9.07 -13.15 -6.59
C ALA A 744 -8.72 -14.49 -5.96
N GLU A 745 -9.69 -15.18 -5.37
CA GLU A 745 -9.42 -16.47 -4.73
C GLU A 745 -8.87 -17.51 -5.71
N TYR A 746 -9.41 -17.53 -6.93
CA TYR A 746 -8.92 -18.38 -8.02
C TYR A 746 -8.58 -17.57 -9.26
N VAL A 747 -7.51 -17.97 -9.95
CA VAL A 747 -7.15 -17.42 -11.26
C VAL A 747 -6.97 -18.58 -12.23
N ILE A 748 -7.70 -18.56 -13.35
CA ILE A 748 -7.53 -19.50 -14.45
C ILE A 748 -6.79 -18.78 -15.58
N LEU A 749 -5.57 -19.24 -15.86
CA LEU A 749 -4.77 -18.79 -17.00
C LEU A 749 -4.89 -19.83 -18.12
N ASN A 750 -5.52 -19.48 -19.23
CA ASN A 750 -5.71 -20.40 -20.36
C ASN A 750 -4.84 -20.00 -21.56
N ARG A 751 -4.43 -21.03 -22.32
CA ARG A 751 -3.52 -20.95 -23.48
C ARG A 751 -2.08 -20.52 -23.17
N ILE A 752 -1.61 -20.76 -21.95
CA ILE A 752 -0.23 -20.46 -21.55
C ILE A 752 0.74 -21.54 -22.07
N ALA A 753 1.64 -21.14 -22.97
CA ALA A 753 2.76 -21.96 -23.42
C ALA A 753 3.98 -21.76 -22.51
N VAL A 754 4.68 -22.85 -22.17
CA VAL A 754 5.89 -22.81 -21.32
C VAL A 754 7.04 -23.58 -21.98
N SER A 755 8.27 -23.12 -21.76
CA SER A 755 9.52 -23.75 -22.21
C SER A 755 10.66 -23.50 -21.20
N SER A 756 11.83 -24.10 -21.44
CA SER A 756 13.01 -23.94 -20.59
C SER A 756 13.76 -22.62 -20.77
N LYS A 757 13.42 -21.84 -21.81
CA LYS A 757 14.01 -20.52 -22.12
C LYS A 757 12.95 -19.65 -22.77
N HIS A 758 12.99 -18.35 -22.50
CA HIS A 758 12.06 -17.41 -23.13
C HIS A 758 12.13 -17.49 -24.66
N GLU A 759 10.99 -17.71 -25.30
CA GLU A 759 10.86 -17.81 -26.75
C GLU A 759 9.66 -17.00 -27.23
N ILE A 760 9.84 -16.31 -28.35
CA ILE A 760 8.78 -15.59 -29.04
C ILE A 760 8.56 -16.30 -30.37
N THR A 761 7.34 -16.76 -30.60
CA THR A 761 6.95 -17.37 -31.87
C THR A 761 5.86 -16.53 -32.53
N THR A 762 5.64 -16.72 -33.82
CA THR A 762 4.54 -16.07 -34.54
C THR A 762 3.62 -17.13 -35.11
N TYR A 763 2.37 -17.15 -34.66
CA TYR A 763 1.33 -17.98 -35.25
C TYR A 763 0.55 -17.16 -36.29
N THR A 764 0.57 -17.61 -37.54
CA THR A 764 -0.23 -17.00 -38.61
C THR A 764 -1.42 -17.89 -38.91
N ASP A 765 -2.63 -17.39 -38.70
CA ASP A 765 -3.84 -18.03 -39.22
C ASP A 765 -4.26 -17.38 -40.56
N LYS A 766 -5.42 -17.80 -41.10
CA LYS A 766 -5.93 -17.27 -42.38
C LYS A 766 -6.28 -15.78 -42.36
N PHE A 767 -6.25 -15.12 -41.20
CA PHE A 767 -6.78 -13.78 -40.98
C PHE A 767 -5.81 -12.84 -40.26
N HIS A 768 -4.88 -13.32 -39.44
CA HIS A 768 -3.88 -12.51 -38.75
C HIS A 768 -2.60 -13.27 -38.37
N THR A 769 -1.53 -12.52 -38.10
CA THR A 769 -0.31 -13.02 -37.46
C THR A 769 -0.32 -12.58 -35.99
N THR A 770 -0.26 -13.52 -35.05
CA THR A 770 -0.16 -13.26 -33.61
C THR A 770 1.22 -13.61 -33.14
N ILE A 771 1.81 -12.74 -32.34
CA ILE A 771 3.00 -13.08 -31.55
C ILE A 771 2.53 -13.98 -30.41
N CYS A 772 3.12 -15.14 -30.23
CA CYS A 772 2.84 -16.05 -29.13
C CYS A 772 4.06 -16.09 -28.22
N TYR A 773 3.89 -15.60 -27.00
CA TYR A 773 4.90 -15.65 -25.94
C TYR A 773 4.93 -17.05 -25.33
N ILE A 774 6.13 -17.63 -25.23
CA ILE A 774 6.36 -18.87 -24.52
C ILE A 774 7.11 -18.52 -23.23
N TYR A 775 6.44 -18.73 -22.10
CA TYR A 775 6.96 -18.41 -20.79
C TYR A 775 8.13 -19.31 -20.41
N GLU A 776 9.17 -18.70 -19.85
CA GLU A 776 10.20 -19.45 -19.16
C GLU A 776 9.59 -20.02 -17.87
N GLU A 777 9.54 -21.34 -17.75
CA GLU A 777 8.78 -22.02 -16.69
C GLU A 777 9.17 -21.55 -15.28
N HIS A 778 10.46 -21.32 -15.04
CA HIS A 778 10.94 -20.83 -13.73
C HIS A 778 10.38 -19.44 -13.39
N LYS A 779 10.39 -18.50 -14.35
CA LYS A 779 9.90 -17.13 -14.13
C LYS A 779 8.39 -17.09 -13.90
N LEU A 780 7.64 -17.91 -14.63
CA LEU A 780 6.21 -18.07 -14.42
C LEU A 780 5.91 -18.53 -13.00
N LEU A 781 6.65 -19.53 -12.51
CA LEU A 781 6.51 -20.04 -11.15
C LEU A 781 6.91 -19.01 -10.10
N ASP A 782 7.97 -18.22 -10.35
CA ASP A 782 8.40 -17.15 -9.45
C ASP A 782 7.32 -16.06 -9.31
N ILE A 783 6.71 -15.62 -10.42
CA ILE A 783 5.64 -14.60 -10.40
C ILE A 783 4.39 -15.12 -9.68
N ILE A 784 4.03 -16.39 -9.89
CA ILE A 784 2.90 -17.02 -9.18
C ILE A 784 3.17 -17.05 -7.68
N ALA A 785 4.37 -17.48 -7.27
CA ALA A 785 4.75 -17.59 -5.87
C ALA A 785 4.89 -16.22 -5.19
N SER A 786 5.44 -15.21 -5.88
CA SER A 786 5.63 -13.86 -5.34
C SER A 786 4.31 -13.14 -5.05
N ASN A 787 3.23 -13.57 -5.69
CA ASN A 787 1.89 -13.02 -5.51
C ASN A 787 1.00 -13.89 -4.60
N ASN A 788 1.58 -14.76 -3.77
CA ASN A 788 0.84 -15.63 -2.85
C ASN A 788 -0.15 -16.61 -3.51
N TYR A 789 0.10 -17.03 -4.75
CA TYR A 789 -0.65 -18.09 -5.41
C TYR A 789 0.13 -19.40 -5.43
N ARG A 790 -0.61 -20.52 -5.50
CA ARG A 790 -0.08 -21.85 -5.84
C ARG A 790 -0.82 -22.43 -7.03
N ILE A 791 -0.16 -23.25 -7.83
CA ILE A 791 -0.82 -24.04 -8.87
C ILE A 791 -1.63 -25.14 -8.18
N LYS A 792 -2.96 -25.05 -8.28
CA LYS A 792 -3.90 -26.04 -7.75
C LYS A 792 -4.05 -27.24 -8.69
N THR A 793 -4.17 -26.98 -9.99
CA THR A 793 -4.15 -28.01 -11.03
C THR A 793 -3.73 -27.40 -12.37
N ARG A 794 -3.32 -28.25 -13.32
CA ARG A 794 -2.91 -27.85 -14.66
C ARG A 794 -3.38 -28.89 -15.67
N GLU A 795 -4.02 -28.43 -16.74
CA GLU A 795 -4.39 -29.23 -17.90
C GLU A 795 -3.72 -28.63 -19.13
N ARG A 796 -2.61 -29.23 -19.56
CA ARG A 796 -1.75 -28.76 -20.66
C ARG A 796 -1.34 -27.28 -20.52
N SER A 797 -2.00 -26.39 -21.25
CA SER A 797 -1.76 -24.94 -21.29
C SER A 797 -2.76 -24.14 -20.45
N CYS A 798 -3.56 -24.80 -19.61
CA CYS A 798 -4.54 -24.17 -18.72
C CYS A 798 -4.13 -24.40 -17.27
N PHE A 799 -3.91 -23.33 -16.51
CA PHE A 799 -3.47 -23.36 -15.12
C PHE A 799 -4.59 -22.86 -14.22
N LEU A 800 -4.92 -23.62 -13.18
CA LEU A 800 -5.72 -23.15 -12.05
C LEU A 800 -4.79 -22.74 -10.92
N LEU A 801 -4.86 -21.48 -10.55
CA LEU A 801 -4.13 -20.92 -9.43
C LEU A 801 -5.10 -20.68 -8.27
N GLU A 802 -4.63 -20.91 -7.05
CA GLU A 802 -5.36 -20.68 -5.80
C GLU A 802 -4.56 -19.76 -4.90
N HIS A 803 -5.22 -18.69 -4.42
CA HIS A 803 -4.59 -17.73 -3.51
C HIS A 803 -4.42 -18.36 -2.11
N ILE A 804 -3.18 -18.43 -1.63
CA ILE A 804 -2.80 -19.14 -0.41
C ILE A 804 -3.44 -18.51 0.82
N GLU A 805 -3.31 -17.19 1.01
CA GLU A 805 -3.85 -16.53 2.21
C GLU A 805 -5.38 -16.50 2.26
N ILE A 806 -6.05 -16.24 1.13
CA ILE A 806 -7.53 -16.24 1.06
C ILE A 806 -8.05 -17.64 1.36
N SER A 807 -7.44 -18.67 0.77
CA SER A 807 -7.76 -20.08 1.05
C SER A 807 -7.55 -20.42 2.53
N ASN A 808 -6.42 -20.01 3.12
CA ASN A 808 -6.12 -20.23 4.54
C ASN A 808 -7.11 -19.52 5.48
N ARG A 809 -7.49 -18.26 5.17
CA ARG A 809 -8.49 -17.52 5.95
C ARG A 809 -9.86 -18.18 5.89
N ARG A 810 -10.31 -18.62 4.72
CA ARG A 810 -11.58 -19.34 4.58
C ARG A 810 -11.54 -20.66 5.36
N MET A 811 -10.45 -21.42 5.24
CA MET A 811 -10.26 -22.66 5.99
C MET A 811 -10.31 -22.41 7.50
N GLY A 812 -9.63 -21.38 7.99
CA GLY A 812 -9.69 -20.96 9.39
C GLY A 812 -11.11 -20.67 9.88
N LYS A 813 -11.93 -19.96 9.08
CA LYS A 813 -13.35 -19.72 9.39
C LYS A 813 -14.15 -21.02 9.49
N MET A 814 -13.91 -21.99 8.61
CA MET A 814 -14.62 -23.27 8.62
C MET A 814 -14.25 -24.13 9.82
N VAL A 815 -12.96 -24.20 10.19
CA VAL A 815 -12.50 -24.90 11.40
C VAL A 815 -13.06 -24.22 12.66
N MET A 816 -13.04 -22.89 12.73
CA MET A 816 -13.61 -22.14 13.86
C MET A 816 -15.12 -22.32 13.99
N SER A 817 -15.85 -22.70 12.93
CA SER A 817 -17.29 -23.01 13.01
C SER A 817 -17.58 -24.20 13.93
N TRP A 818 -16.62 -25.10 14.16
CA TRP A 818 -16.73 -26.19 15.14
C TRP A 818 -16.73 -25.72 16.61
N LYS A 819 -16.41 -24.44 16.89
CA LYS A 819 -16.61 -23.81 18.21
C LYS A 819 -18.05 -23.32 18.44
N HIS A 820 -18.96 -23.51 17.49
CA HIS A 820 -20.33 -23.01 17.60
C HIS A 820 -21.01 -23.53 18.89
N PRO A 821 -21.62 -22.64 19.71
CA PRO A 821 -22.03 -22.95 21.08
C PRO A 821 -23.13 -24.02 21.21
N LEU A 822 -23.89 -24.27 20.14
CA LEU A 822 -24.93 -25.30 20.12
C LEU A 822 -24.43 -26.71 19.75
N ILE A 823 -23.22 -26.86 19.20
CA ILE A 823 -22.71 -28.16 18.78
C ILE A 823 -22.56 -29.13 19.97
N PRO A 824 -21.97 -28.74 21.12
CA PRO A 824 -21.83 -29.67 22.25
C PRO A 824 -23.17 -30.24 22.70
N LEU A 825 -24.24 -29.43 22.69
CA LEU A 825 -25.59 -29.88 23.06
C LEU A 825 -26.14 -30.91 22.07
N LYS A 826 -26.01 -30.67 20.76
CA LYS A 826 -26.44 -31.61 19.72
C LYS A 826 -25.63 -32.92 19.78
N GLN A 827 -24.32 -32.85 19.99
CA GLN A 827 -23.48 -34.04 20.16
C GLN A 827 -23.85 -34.85 21.40
N VAL A 828 -24.15 -34.20 22.53
CA VAL A 828 -24.53 -34.92 23.77
C VAL A 828 -25.80 -35.74 23.55
N VAL A 829 -26.81 -35.15 22.90
CA VAL A 829 -28.07 -35.85 22.59
C VAL A 829 -27.80 -37.05 21.69
N LEU A 830 -27.10 -36.84 20.58
CA LEU A 830 -26.80 -37.89 19.60
C LEU A 830 -25.96 -39.02 20.21
N HIS A 831 -24.87 -38.69 20.91
CA HIS A 831 -23.94 -39.70 21.43
C HIS A 831 -24.54 -40.48 22.60
N LYS A 832 -25.40 -39.88 23.44
CA LYS A 832 -26.11 -40.62 24.50
C LYS A 832 -27.10 -41.63 23.91
N ASP A 833 -27.78 -41.26 22.84
CA ASP A 833 -28.68 -42.16 22.12
C ASP A 833 -27.90 -43.34 21.52
N GLN A 834 -26.79 -43.06 20.81
CA GLN A 834 -25.91 -44.09 20.22
C GLN A 834 -25.27 -45.01 21.27
N LEU A 835 -24.85 -44.49 22.43
CA LEU A 835 -24.31 -45.33 23.51
C LEU A 835 -25.37 -46.27 24.10
N SER A 836 -26.66 -45.91 24.05
CA SER A 836 -27.75 -46.69 24.63
C SER A 836 -28.41 -47.65 23.63
N ASN A 837 -28.48 -47.26 22.36
CA ASN A 837 -29.24 -47.95 21.32
C ASN A 837 -28.37 -48.68 20.27
N GLY A 838 -27.06 -48.77 20.52
CA GLY A 838 -26.11 -49.53 19.72
C GLY A 838 -25.05 -48.65 19.06
N TYR A 839 -23.80 -49.11 19.11
CA TYR A 839 -22.67 -48.31 18.63
C TYR A 839 -22.66 -48.18 17.10
N PRO A 840 -22.37 -46.98 16.57
CA PRO A 840 -22.13 -46.80 15.15
C PRO A 840 -20.88 -47.56 14.70
N THR A 841 -20.80 -47.86 13.39
CA THR A 841 -19.73 -48.69 12.80
C THR A 841 -18.32 -48.20 13.16
N HIS A 842 -18.07 -46.89 13.11
CA HIS A 842 -16.76 -46.32 13.42
C HIS A 842 -16.31 -46.54 14.87
N TRP A 843 -17.24 -46.58 15.84
CA TRP A 843 -16.92 -46.93 17.24
C TRP A 843 -16.65 -48.42 17.41
N ASN A 844 -17.42 -49.29 16.74
CA ASN A 844 -17.15 -50.72 16.76
C ASN A 844 -15.80 -51.07 16.13
N ASN A 845 -15.45 -50.41 15.02
CA ASN A 845 -14.16 -50.58 14.36
C ASN A 845 -13.01 -50.08 15.25
N PHE A 846 -13.20 -48.95 15.95
CA PHE A 846 -12.24 -48.45 16.95
C PHE A 846 -12.00 -49.45 18.07
N LEU A 847 -13.06 -49.97 18.72
CA LEU A 847 -12.91 -50.97 19.79
C LEU A 847 -12.20 -52.24 19.31
N LYS A 848 -12.51 -52.72 18.10
CA LYS A 848 -11.82 -53.86 17.49
C LYS A 848 -10.32 -53.59 17.28
N SER A 849 -9.95 -52.38 16.87
CA SER A 849 -8.55 -52.01 16.64
C SER A 849 -7.70 -52.13 17.91
N LEU A 850 -8.26 -51.82 19.08
CA LEU A 850 -7.55 -51.93 20.37
C LEU A 850 -7.18 -53.36 20.74
N LEU A 851 -7.92 -54.36 20.24
CA LEU A 851 -7.63 -55.78 20.49
C LEU A 851 -6.37 -56.27 19.77
N PHE A 852 -5.88 -55.51 18.78
CA PHE A 852 -4.62 -55.80 18.08
C PHE A 852 -3.39 -55.25 18.82
N ILE A 853 -3.58 -54.49 19.90
CA ILE A 853 -2.50 -53.94 20.72
C ILE A 853 -2.27 -54.84 21.92
N GLU A 854 -1.12 -55.52 21.96
CA GLU A 854 -0.74 -56.34 23.11
C GLU A 854 -0.54 -55.48 24.36
N ASN A 855 -1.12 -55.91 25.49
CA ASN A 855 -1.06 -55.19 26.76
C ASN A 855 -1.53 -53.72 26.64
N VAL A 856 -2.61 -53.46 25.89
CA VAL A 856 -3.12 -52.11 25.60
C VAL A 856 -3.26 -51.22 26.84
N ASN A 857 -3.67 -51.78 27.99
CA ASN A 857 -3.82 -51.04 29.26
C ASN A 857 -2.50 -50.50 29.84
N SER A 858 -1.34 -50.92 29.32
CA SER A 858 -0.01 -50.41 29.73
C SER A 858 0.37 -49.07 29.08
N PHE A 859 -0.44 -48.56 28.15
CA PHE A 859 -0.16 -47.35 27.39
C PHE A 859 -0.93 -46.14 27.94
N GLU A 860 -0.33 -44.96 27.87
CA GLU A 860 -1.08 -43.71 27.99
C GLU A 860 -1.90 -43.49 26.70
N PHE A 861 -3.17 -43.12 26.82
CA PHE A 861 -4.08 -42.96 25.67
C PHE A 861 -4.41 -41.49 25.48
N TYR A 862 -4.04 -40.92 24.34
CA TYR A 862 -4.26 -39.52 23.99
C TYR A 862 -5.26 -39.43 22.84
N GLU A 863 -6.34 -38.69 23.02
CA GLU A 863 -7.29 -38.36 21.93
C GLU A 863 -7.16 -36.89 21.55
N LEU A 864 -6.87 -36.63 20.27
CA LEU A 864 -6.78 -35.28 19.71
C LEU A 864 -8.05 -34.95 18.93
N GLY A 865 -8.75 -33.89 19.33
CA GLY A 865 -10.09 -33.56 18.85
C GLY A 865 -11.18 -34.40 19.54
N CYS A 866 -11.12 -34.52 20.87
CA CYS A 866 -12.02 -35.40 21.62
C CYS A 866 -13.49 -34.93 21.65
N GLY A 867 -13.80 -33.72 21.18
CA GLY A 867 -15.13 -33.13 21.24
C GLY A 867 -15.70 -33.18 22.65
N ILE A 868 -16.93 -33.66 22.79
CA ILE A 868 -17.59 -33.85 24.08
C ILE A 868 -17.08 -35.07 24.89
N GLY A 869 -15.95 -35.70 24.53
CA GLY A 869 -15.29 -36.73 25.33
C GLY A 869 -15.97 -38.10 25.34
N THR A 870 -16.76 -38.44 24.32
CA THR A 870 -17.53 -39.69 24.28
C THR A 870 -16.66 -40.94 24.29
N THR A 871 -15.47 -40.89 23.69
CA THR A 871 -14.52 -42.02 23.61
C THR A 871 -14.14 -42.55 24.99
N TYR A 872 -13.96 -41.67 25.99
CA TYR A 872 -13.72 -42.10 27.38
C TYR A 872 -14.83 -43.03 27.90
N LYS A 873 -16.09 -42.64 27.67
CA LYS A 873 -17.25 -43.42 28.11
C LYS A 873 -17.34 -44.74 27.35
N LEU A 874 -17.10 -44.70 26.03
CA LEU A 874 -17.05 -45.88 25.17
C LEU A 874 -16.01 -46.89 25.66
N LEU A 875 -14.78 -46.45 25.95
CA LEU A 875 -13.71 -47.30 26.49
C LEU A 875 -14.12 -47.94 27.83
N LYS A 876 -14.67 -47.13 28.74
CA LYS A 876 -15.10 -47.58 30.07
C LYS A 876 -16.22 -48.63 30.01
N ASP A 877 -17.20 -48.43 29.14
CA ASP A 877 -18.35 -49.33 28.97
C ASP A 877 -17.97 -50.68 28.35
N ASN A 878 -16.82 -50.73 27.67
CA ASN A 878 -16.26 -51.93 27.07
C ASN A 878 -15.07 -52.50 27.86
N HIS A 879 -14.94 -52.12 29.14
CA HIS A 879 -13.95 -52.66 30.07
C HIS A 879 -12.48 -52.43 29.68
N PHE A 880 -12.18 -51.35 28.95
CA PHE A 880 -10.79 -50.88 28.76
C PHE A 880 -10.39 -49.94 29.91
N GLU A 881 -9.34 -50.30 30.64
CA GLU A 881 -8.82 -49.54 31.79
C GLU A 881 -7.61 -48.69 31.38
N LEU A 882 -7.77 -47.88 30.35
CA LEU A 882 -6.71 -47.02 29.81
C LEU A 882 -6.55 -45.72 30.61
N ASN A 883 -5.32 -45.25 30.76
CA ASN A 883 -5.07 -43.90 31.25
C ASN A 883 -5.34 -42.88 30.13
N TYR A 884 -6.61 -42.47 30.01
CA TYR A 884 -7.12 -41.61 28.93
C TYR A 884 -6.88 -40.11 29.17
N HIS A 885 -6.55 -39.38 28.11
CA HIS A 885 -6.36 -37.94 28.08
C HIS A 885 -7.02 -37.37 26.80
N GLY A 886 -8.06 -36.56 26.95
CA GLY A 886 -8.76 -35.94 25.80
C GLY A 886 -8.38 -34.48 25.61
N TYR A 887 -8.11 -34.07 24.37
CA TYR A 887 -7.77 -32.70 24.02
C TYR A 887 -8.69 -32.19 22.91
N ASP A 888 -9.16 -30.96 23.07
CA ASP A 888 -9.94 -30.27 22.04
C ASP A 888 -9.62 -28.78 22.08
N PHE A 889 -9.61 -28.13 20.92
CA PHE A 889 -9.32 -26.70 20.81
C PHE A 889 -10.50 -25.82 21.26
N SER A 890 -11.70 -26.41 21.41
CA SER A 890 -12.91 -25.75 21.85
C SER A 890 -13.15 -25.89 23.36
N GLU A 891 -13.15 -24.76 24.07
CA GLU A 891 -13.46 -24.73 25.50
C GLU A 891 -14.87 -25.26 25.82
N SER A 892 -15.86 -24.96 24.97
CA SER A 892 -17.24 -25.40 25.17
C SER A 892 -17.40 -26.92 25.07
N MET A 893 -16.60 -27.57 24.21
CA MET A 893 -16.55 -29.03 24.09
C MET A 893 -15.99 -29.65 25.37
N ILE A 894 -14.85 -29.14 25.85
CA ILE A 894 -14.17 -29.64 27.06
C ILE A 894 -15.03 -29.45 28.31
N VAL A 895 -15.64 -28.27 28.49
CA VAL A 895 -16.58 -28.03 29.61
C VAL A 895 -17.74 -29.02 29.56
N THR A 896 -18.29 -29.28 28.37
CA THR A 896 -19.38 -30.24 28.19
C THR A 896 -18.93 -31.67 28.46
N ALA A 897 -17.72 -32.05 28.05
CA ALA A 897 -17.14 -33.37 28.27
C ALA A 897 -16.99 -33.68 29.76
N LYS A 898 -16.38 -32.77 30.51
CA LYS A 898 -16.20 -32.88 31.97
C LYS A 898 -17.54 -33.04 32.69
N LYS A 899 -18.52 -32.21 32.32
CA LYS A 899 -19.87 -32.25 32.90
C LYS A 899 -20.64 -33.52 32.55
N THR A 900 -20.51 -34.02 31.33
CA THR A 900 -21.33 -35.14 30.83
C THR A 900 -20.86 -36.47 31.36
N TRP A 901 -19.53 -36.67 31.46
CA TRP A 901 -18.94 -37.97 31.81
C TRP A 901 -18.32 -38.02 33.21
N SER A 902 -18.33 -36.91 33.95
CA SER A 902 -17.74 -36.80 35.29
C SER A 902 -16.29 -37.28 35.35
N TYR A 903 -15.49 -36.82 34.39
CA TYR A 903 -14.08 -37.18 34.24
C TYR A 903 -13.23 -35.94 33.97
N GLU A 904 -12.07 -35.83 34.62
CA GLU A 904 -11.34 -34.55 34.71
C GLU A 904 -10.21 -34.38 33.69
N LYS A 905 -9.66 -35.46 33.11
CA LYS A 905 -8.50 -35.38 32.20
C LYS A 905 -8.90 -35.01 30.76
N TYR A 906 -9.66 -33.92 30.64
CA TYR A 906 -9.95 -33.22 29.40
C TYR A 906 -9.32 -31.83 29.43
N TYR A 907 -8.70 -31.41 28.32
CA TYR A 907 -7.90 -30.19 28.27
C TYR A 907 -8.21 -29.37 27.02
N VAL A 908 -8.28 -28.05 27.18
CA VAL A 908 -8.38 -27.13 26.05
C VAL A 908 -6.98 -26.95 25.47
N LYS A 909 -6.73 -27.47 24.26
CA LYS A 909 -5.44 -27.36 23.60
C LYS A 909 -5.57 -27.56 22.09
N ASP A 910 -4.89 -26.69 21.33
CA ASP A 910 -4.75 -26.85 19.89
C ASP A 910 -3.81 -28.03 19.55
N ILE A 911 -4.14 -28.78 18.51
CA ILE A 911 -3.37 -29.95 18.07
C ILE A 911 -1.92 -29.58 17.68
N TYR A 912 -1.71 -28.40 17.08
CA TYR A 912 -0.40 -27.94 16.66
C TYR A 912 0.49 -27.47 17.83
N ALA A 913 -0.06 -27.38 19.05
CA ALA A 913 0.71 -27.08 20.26
C ALA A 913 1.38 -28.33 20.89
N PHE A 914 1.34 -29.48 20.22
CA PHE A 914 2.10 -30.67 20.58
C PHE A 914 3.45 -30.69 19.84
N THR A 915 4.51 -31.10 20.53
CA THR A 915 5.88 -31.15 19.97
C THR A 915 6.32 -32.57 19.66
N SER A 916 6.29 -33.48 20.65
CA SER A 916 6.43 -34.92 20.46
C SER A 916 6.00 -35.69 21.71
N PHE A 917 5.68 -36.97 21.56
CA PHE A 917 5.49 -37.91 22.65
C PHE A 917 6.78 -38.70 22.89
N THR A 918 7.25 -38.71 24.14
CA THR A 918 8.50 -39.39 24.54
C THR A 918 8.24 -40.69 25.32
N LYS A 919 6.99 -40.93 25.72
CA LYS A 919 6.55 -42.13 26.45
C LYS A 919 5.79 -43.09 25.54
N LYS A 920 5.66 -44.34 26.00
CA LYS A 920 4.85 -45.37 25.33
C LYS A 920 3.36 -44.98 25.36
N CYS A 921 2.83 -44.49 24.25
CA CYS A 921 1.44 -44.00 24.17
C CYS A 921 0.70 -44.46 22.90
N ILE A 922 -0.63 -44.43 22.98
CA ILE A 922 -1.55 -44.58 21.87
C ILE A 922 -2.13 -43.20 21.57
N LEU A 923 -2.04 -42.77 20.32
CA LEU A 923 -2.63 -41.53 19.83
C LEU A 923 -3.86 -41.85 18.97
N TYR A 924 -5.02 -41.35 19.37
CA TYR A 924 -6.29 -41.54 18.67
C TYR A 924 -6.80 -40.23 18.08
N VAL A 925 -7.19 -40.28 16.81
CA VAL A 925 -7.74 -39.13 16.09
C VAL A 925 -8.98 -39.59 15.33
N ASP A 926 -10.15 -39.06 15.71
CA ASP A 926 -11.46 -39.44 15.15
C ASP A 926 -12.08 -38.28 14.39
N GLY A 927 -12.13 -38.36 13.06
CA GLY A 927 -12.78 -37.37 12.19
C GLY A 927 -12.15 -35.96 12.19
N THR A 928 -11.09 -35.70 12.97
CA THR A 928 -10.42 -34.39 13.03
C THR A 928 -9.61 -34.09 11.77
N ILE A 929 -9.03 -35.11 11.14
CA ILE A 929 -8.28 -34.99 9.88
C ILE A 929 -9.24 -34.70 8.71
N ASP A 930 -10.44 -35.28 8.77
CA ASP A 930 -11.45 -35.27 7.70
C ASP A 930 -12.10 -33.89 7.50
N ILE A 931 -12.03 -33.03 8.51
CA ILE A 931 -12.63 -31.68 8.49
C ILE A 931 -11.66 -30.57 8.07
N GLN A 932 -10.50 -30.93 7.49
CA GLN A 932 -9.42 -30.02 7.09
C GLN A 932 -9.13 -30.15 5.59
N THR A 933 -8.81 -29.05 4.90
CA THR A 933 -8.39 -29.11 3.48
C THR A 933 -6.90 -29.39 3.28
N ASN A 934 -6.10 -29.38 4.36
CA ASN A 934 -4.68 -29.77 4.38
C ASN A 934 -4.47 -31.05 5.20
N ALA A 935 -5.39 -32.01 5.05
CA ALA A 935 -5.43 -33.25 5.81
C ALA A 935 -4.11 -34.06 5.69
N ASP A 936 -3.40 -33.94 4.57
CA ASP A 936 -2.07 -34.51 4.32
C ASP A 936 -0.98 -33.94 5.23
N GLN A 937 -0.96 -32.62 5.40
CA GLN A 937 -0.04 -31.93 6.31
C GLN A 937 -0.37 -32.26 7.77
N MET A 938 -1.66 -32.29 8.13
CA MET A 938 -2.08 -32.68 9.47
C MET A 938 -1.71 -34.13 9.78
N LEU A 939 -1.94 -35.05 8.85
CA LEU A 939 -1.51 -36.45 8.98
C LEU A 939 0.01 -36.54 9.19
N THR A 940 0.78 -35.83 8.38
CA THR A 940 2.24 -35.78 8.51
C THR A 940 2.65 -35.28 9.91
N PHE A 941 2.04 -34.19 10.38
CA PHE A 941 2.28 -33.64 11.71
C PHE A 941 1.94 -34.64 12.83
N ILE A 942 0.78 -35.29 12.76
CA ILE A 942 0.33 -36.29 13.74
C ILE A 942 1.35 -37.43 13.84
N LEU A 943 1.86 -37.93 12.71
CA LEU A 943 2.87 -38.99 12.69
C LEU A 943 4.24 -38.50 13.21
N GLN A 944 4.58 -37.23 13.01
CA GLN A 944 5.80 -36.61 13.54
C GLN A 944 5.77 -36.41 15.06
N LEU A 945 4.60 -36.48 15.70
CA LEU A 945 4.51 -36.53 17.16
C LEU A 945 5.12 -37.82 17.76
N ASN A 946 5.47 -38.82 16.93
CA ASN A 946 6.20 -40.03 17.31
C ASN A 946 5.51 -40.88 18.40
N ALA A 947 4.18 -40.95 18.39
CA ALA A 947 3.43 -41.87 19.25
C ALA A 947 3.72 -43.34 18.88
N HIS A 948 3.69 -44.26 19.86
CA HIS A 948 4.02 -45.66 19.62
C HIS A 948 2.97 -46.34 18.73
N TYR A 949 1.69 -46.13 19.04
CA TYR A 949 0.58 -46.47 18.17
C TYR A 949 -0.19 -45.20 17.78
N VAL A 950 -0.63 -45.14 16.53
CA VAL A 950 -1.55 -44.11 16.02
C VAL A 950 -2.78 -44.80 15.46
N ILE A 951 -3.97 -44.45 15.96
CA ILE A 951 -5.25 -44.92 15.44
C ILE A 951 -5.92 -43.73 14.77
N LEU A 952 -6.04 -43.82 13.45
CA LEU A 952 -6.75 -42.86 12.61
C LEU A 952 -8.13 -43.42 12.33
N ASN A 953 -9.18 -42.73 12.73
CA ASN A 953 -10.57 -43.14 12.48
C ASN A 953 -11.29 -42.12 11.61
N ARG A 954 -12.20 -42.62 10.78
CA ARG A 954 -12.93 -41.86 9.77
C ARG A 954 -12.03 -41.14 8.75
N VAL A 955 -11.00 -41.83 8.27
CA VAL A 955 -10.17 -41.37 7.15
C VAL A 955 -10.73 -41.94 5.85
N GLN A 956 -11.19 -41.06 4.94
CA GLN A 956 -11.65 -41.46 3.61
C GLN A 956 -10.48 -41.55 2.64
N ILE A 957 -10.45 -42.58 1.79
CA ILE A 957 -9.42 -42.78 0.77
C ILE A 957 -10.10 -43.07 -0.57
N GLY A 958 -9.67 -42.37 -1.62
CA GLY A 958 -10.17 -42.51 -2.99
C GLY A 958 -9.04 -42.64 -4.02
N ASP A 959 -9.44 -42.78 -5.29
CA ASP A 959 -8.49 -42.86 -6.42
C ASP A 959 -7.84 -41.51 -6.74
N GLU A 960 -8.49 -40.40 -6.36
CA GLU A 960 -7.97 -39.04 -6.47
C GLU A 960 -8.33 -38.27 -5.19
N CYS A 961 -7.52 -37.26 -4.87
CA CYS A 961 -7.80 -36.35 -3.76
C CYS A 961 -9.06 -35.52 -4.07
N SER A 962 -10.02 -35.48 -3.13
CA SER A 962 -11.21 -34.64 -3.28
C SER A 962 -11.67 -34.05 -1.95
N VAL A 963 -12.35 -32.91 -2.04
CA VAL A 963 -12.91 -32.19 -0.89
C VAL A 963 -14.38 -31.95 -1.20
N THR A 964 -15.26 -32.47 -0.34
CA THR A 964 -16.69 -32.21 -0.42
C THR A 964 -17.14 -31.40 0.78
N THR A 965 -18.31 -30.79 0.68
CA THR A 965 -18.89 -30.00 1.77
C THR A 965 -20.28 -30.49 2.09
N HIS A 966 -20.59 -30.64 3.38
CA HIS A 966 -21.91 -31.03 3.86
C HIS A 966 -22.37 -30.05 4.94
N PHE A 967 -23.69 -29.97 5.17
CA PHE A 967 -24.23 -29.13 6.24
C PHE A 967 -24.27 -29.93 7.54
N ALA A 968 -23.37 -29.62 8.48
CA ALA A 968 -23.17 -30.36 9.71
C ALA A 968 -24.10 -29.88 10.82
N TYR A 969 -24.75 -30.83 11.49
CA TYR A 969 -25.67 -30.60 12.62
C TYR A 969 -26.75 -29.52 12.37
N ASP A 970 -27.14 -29.28 11.12
CA ASP A 970 -28.05 -28.19 10.72
C ASP A 970 -27.59 -26.79 11.15
N LEU A 971 -26.29 -26.56 11.32
CA LEU A 971 -25.76 -25.31 11.90
C LEU A 971 -24.75 -24.60 10.98
N PHE A 972 -23.88 -25.34 10.29
CA PHE A 972 -22.81 -24.76 9.48
C PHE A 972 -22.36 -25.74 8.38
N HIS A 973 -21.65 -25.24 7.37
CA HIS A 973 -21.01 -26.08 6.36
C HIS A 973 -19.68 -26.62 6.90
N ALA A 974 -19.52 -27.93 6.89
CA ALA A 974 -18.28 -28.62 7.18
C ALA A 974 -17.72 -29.25 5.90
N ILE A 975 -16.42 -29.56 5.94
CA ILE A 975 -15.70 -30.26 4.88
C ILE A 975 -15.61 -31.75 5.22
N GLU A 976 -15.56 -32.57 4.18
CA GLU A 976 -15.10 -33.96 4.21
C GLU A 976 -13.95 -34.11 3.20
N TYR A 977 -12.83 -34.69 3.63
CA TYR A 977 -11.61 -34.79 2.84
C TYR A 977 -11.32 -36.25 2.48
N VAL A 978 -11.22 -36.52 1.19
CA VAL A 978 -10.86 -37.84 0.65
C VAL A 978 -9.41 -37.81 0.20
N PHE A 979 -8.57 -38.62 0.84
CA PHE A 979 -7.17 -38.75 0.48
C PHE A 979 -6.99 -39.45 -0.85
N ASP A 980 -6.04 -38.98 -1.65
CA ASP A 980 -5.45 -39.81 -2.69
C ASP A 980 -4.77 -41.02 -2.03
N LYS A 981 -5.12 -42.22 -2.52
CA LYS A 981 -4.65 -43.49 -1.97
C LYS A 981 -3.12 -43.59 -1.93
N LYS A 982 -2.44 -43.16 -2.99
CA LYS A 982 -0.98 -43.29 -3.08
C LYS A 982 -0.30 -42.32 -2.12
N GLN A 983 -0.77 -41.08 -2.07
CA GLN A 983 -0.28 -40.03 -1.18
C GLN A 983 -0.43 -40.44 0.29
N PHE A 984 -1.60 -40.94 0.69
CA PHE A 984 -1.85 -41.36 2.07
C PHE A 984 -0.86 -42.41 2.57
N PHE A 985 -0.65 -43.46 1.78
CA PHE A 985 0.29 -44.52 2.16
C PHE A 985 1.74 -44.04 2.17
N ASN A 986 2.13 -43.17 1.23
CA ASN A 986 3.47 -42.58 1.22
C ASN A 986 3.74 -41.81 2.53
N ILE A 987 2.81 -40.96 2.97
CA ILE A 987 2.95 -40.19 4.21
C ILE A 987 3.17 -41.12 5.42
N ILE A 988 2.44 -42.24 5.49
CA ILE A 988 2.60 -43.23 6.56
C ILE A 988 4.02 -43.83 6.55
N TYR A 989 4.47 -44.31 5.39
CA TYR A 989 5.75 -45.00 5.27
C TYR A 989 6.94 -44.05 5.44
N ASP A 990 6.87 -42.83 4.89
CA ASP A 990 7.92 -41.81 5.00
C ASP A 990 8.14 -41.40 6.47
N ASN A 991 7.08 -41.44 7.28
CA ASN A 991 7.15 -41.19 8.72
C ASN A 991 7.49 -42.42 9.56
N LYS A 992 7.93 -43.53 8.94
CA LYS A 992 8.35 -44.78 9.60
C LYS A 992 7.24 -45.42 10.45
N TYR A 993 6.03 -45.48 9.92
CA TYR A 993 4.94 -46.26 10.48
C TYR A 993 4.61 -47.45 9.58
N LYS A 994 4.20 -48.56 10.18
CA LYS A 994 3.57 -49.69 9.47
C LYS A 994 2.11 -49.80 9.85
N ILE A 995 1.28 -50.26 8.93
CA ILE A 995 -0.14 -50.52 9.17
C ILE A 995 -0.27 -51.91 9.79
N MET A 996 -0.75 -51.98 11.03
CA MET A 996 -1.01 -53.26 11.71
C MET A 996 -2.38 -53.81 11.39
N PHE A 997 -3.36 -52.91 11.31
CA PHE A 997 -4.76 -53.27 11.10
C PHE A 997 -5.47 -52.12 10.39
N SER A 998 -6.35 -52.44 9.45
CA SER A 998 -7.22 -51.47 8.80
C SER A 998 -8.58 -52.09 8.51
N ILE A 999 -9.65 -51.33 8.75
CA ILE A 999 -11.02 -51.73 8.44
C ILE A 999 -11.84 -50.49 8.09
N ASP A 1000 -12.55 -50.53 6.96
CA ASP A 1000 -13.29 -49.39 6.41
C ASP A 1000 -12.41 -48.12 6.36
N THR A 1001 -12.79 -47.09 7.14
CA THR A 1001 -12.09 -45.80 7.26
C THR A 1001 -11.18 -45.70 8.48
N LEU A 1002 -10.85 -46.83 9.12
CA LEU A 1002 -9.96 -46.90 10.29
C LEU A 1002 -8.61 -47.54 9.95
N PHE A 1003 -7.53 -46.94 10.45
CA PHE A 1003 -6.15 -47.42 10.33
C PHE A 1003 -5.46 -47.41 11.70
N LEU A 1004 -4.94 -48.57 12.13
CA LEU A 1004 -4.02 -48.72 13.26
C LEU A 1004 -2.60 -48.82 12.74
N LEU A 1005 -1.76 -47.89 13.19
CA LEU A 1005 -0.37 -47.74 12.79
C LEU A 1005 0.56 -47.99 13.99
N GLU A 1006 1.70 -48.63 13.73
CA GLU A 1006 2.78 -48.86 14.72
C GLU A 1006 4.08 -48.21 14.23
N LYS A 1007 4.75 -47.48 15.12
CA LYS A 1007 6.06 -46.88 14.83
C LYS A 1007 7.11 -47.98 14.64
N GLN A 1008 7.89 -47.89 13.55
CA GLN A 1008 8.99 -48.81 13.22
C GLN A 1008 10.27 -48.51 13.98
#